data_AF-A0A9D7PW05-F1
#
_entry.id   AF-A0A9D7PW05-F1
#
_cell.length_a   1.000
_cell.length_b   1.000
_cell.length_c   1.000
_cell.angle_alpha   90.00
_cell.angle_beta   90.00
_cell.angle_gamma   90.00
#
_symmetry.space_group_name_H-M   'P 1'
#
loop_
_entity.id
_entity.type
_entity.pdbx_description
1 polymer ?
#
loop_
_entity_poly.entity_id
_entity_poly.type
_entity_poly.pdbx_seq_one_letter_code
_entity_poly.pdbx_strand_id
1 'polypeptide(L)'
;MFLNNAIHQYIKEAGLNPLSKIGSELVRQGLTSRPLHHSKRKVILLVIQENYQLAIHYKNAFKLEDVNCSCGQKKPCEHIFGGLFYLLESEDADLVETFEIPAAFGNVLLTNEDGAYEVLPTFALDDYRKLEIKDSESYTEFLNVYKPPFLRNFTSFTLAKIVLKEDNHLVGILSEKNYFQDDVTGKFHTVDIQKDISGFSIKCNTCHEKSFSVCIHQFEVLKSQDIKSILLFGNMPDYQEELLLWSKKLDIQISKFKHLYELVLDGQVTNVLLVNHNFYTQNRLSKLRQNIESELFAPNDSSLLEDQDETDGSFGNAILWSSDHNGDVANLIKGKMDKLGSEFHSKIESVLSPEYLPSHEKTLWYQLERFIRESSKENKILKDKSWNRFLQNKVDTINQLTHYVITSKVDFLLISKRNIKRINFSSHFVDLVVSVEQNESFYTSRLKLKINDKEIEPKEHNILLMPYFLVIQNDAYIFKHPEIGRLISMLGWDEIIVDTDHSAQFTSFLFSLYNIVEVQFPNEIKPDTVTLENPHWKIKIREKGNYLVFTPMLEYGEQLEVKLPVDKWLFTKKNDQNIYTIPEEDIDKFTRFFLEQHEQFEYNLFNHGSFFLHYKDYLYENWFLQFFEKCRDYGISIFGLEELENYKMNTYKPSIKMGLSSGIDWFNVDVDISYGDQAVPAKVWLEAMKSNEKYILLGDGSLGLIPDEWFHSLKRLSLVAYEEKGVIKLNKFHFNIVESLFDDVNDDELHKAIKEK
;
A
#
# COMPACT_ATOMS: atom_id res chain seq x y z
N MET A 1 38.20 34.53 -55.70
CA MET A 1 37.51 33.49 -56.48
C MET A 1 36.83 34.09 -57.74
N PHE A 2 36.56 33.28 -58.77
CA PHE A 2 35.99 33.67 -60.07
C PHE A 2 34.56 34.23 -60.02
N LEU A 3 33.81 33.96 -58.95
CA LEU A 3 32.45 34.50 -58.74
C LEU A 3 32.42 35.81 -57.93
N ASN A 4 33.55 36.43 -57.57
CA ASN A 4 33.54 37.63 -56.71
C ASN A 4 32.66 38.76 -57.28
N ASN A 5 32.67 38.97 -58.60
CA ASN A 5 31.77 39.93 -59.27
C ASN A 5 30.29 39.53 -59.14
N ALA A 6 29.96 38.26 -59.35
CA ALA A 6 28.61 37.72 -59.22
C ALA A 6 28.08 37.84 -57.78
N ILE A 7 28.91 37.57 -56.77
CA ILE A 7 28.55 37.71 -55.36
C ILE A 7 28.35 39.19 -55.00
N HIS A 8 29.26 40.09 -55.38
CA HIS A 8 29.09 41.52 -55.11
C HIS A 8 27.82 42.09 -55.77
N GLN A 9 27.46 41.63 -56.97
CA GLN A 9 26.20 41.99 -57.61
C GLN A 9 25.00 41.45 -56.83
N TYR A 10 24.99 40.16 -56.44
CA TYR A 10 23.91 39.55 -55.65
C TYR A 10 23.69 40.24 -54.29
N ILE A 11 24.76 40.51 -53.55
CA ILE A 11 24.72 41.22 -52.26
C ILE A 11 24.07 42.62 -52.43
N LYS A 12 24.43 43.33 -53.51
CA LYS A 12 23.89 44.65 -53.83
C LYS A 12 22.41 44.59 -54.28
N GLU A 13 22.04 43.64 -55.12
CA GLU A 13 20.66 43.45 -55.61
C GLU A 13 19.70 43.03 -54.49
N ALA A 14 20.15 42.18 -53.55
CA ALA A 14 19.37 41.76 -52.40
C ALA A 14 19.36 42.76 -51.23
N GLY A 15 19.91 43.97 -51.41
CA GLY A 15 19.87 45.05 -50.41
C GLY A 15 20.72 44.79 -49.15
N LEU A 16 21.71 43.92 -49.25
CA LEU A 16 22.47 43.42 -48.09
C LEU A 16 23.60 44.36 -47.69
N ASN A 17 23.78 44.57 -46.40
CA ASN A 17 24.90 45.36 -45.87
C ASN A 17 26.17 44.48 -45.78
N PRO A 18 27.24 44.76 -46.56
CA PRO A 18 28.49 44.00 -46.49
C PRO A 18 29.27 44.20 -45.17
N LEU A 19 28.87 45.17 -44.34
CA LEU A 19 29.41 45.39 -42.99
C LEU A 19 28.61 44.64 -41.89
N SER A 20 27.81 43.63 -42.27
CA SER A 20 27.15 42.74 -41.31
C SER A 20 28.18 41.95 -40.51
N LYS A 21 28.35 42.28 -39.21
CA LYS A 21 29.27 41.58 -38.30
C LYS A 21 29.08 40.05 -38.34
N ILE A 22 27.82 39.61 -38.35
CA ILE A 22 27.42 38.20 -38.21
C ILE A 22 28.12 37.32 -39.26
N GLY A 23 28.12 37.74 -40.54
CA GLY A 23 28.76 36.96 -41.62
C GLY A 23 30.28 36.83 -41.44
N SER A 24 30.97 37.91 -41.06
CA SER A 24 32.41 37.90 -40.80
C SER A 24 32.78 37.10 -39.53
N GLU A 25 31.91 37.13 -38.53
CA GLU A 25 32.09 36.45 -37.24
C GLU A 25 31.94 34.92 -37.37
N LEU A 26 30.99 34.44 -38.19
CA LEU A 26 30.85 33.03 -38.54
C LEU A 26 32.10 32.45 -39.23
N VAL A 27 32.68 33.20 -40.18
CA VAL A 27 33.91 32.78 -40.89
C VAL A 27 35.11 32.79 -39.95
N ARG A 28 35.24 33.80 -39.08
CA ARG A 28 36.31 33.89 -38.07
C ARG A 28 36.28 32.78 -37.02
N GLN A 29 35.12 32.19 -36.75
CA GLN A 29 34.98 31.05 -35.84
C GLN A 29 35.36 29.71 -36.49
N GLY A 30 35.68 29.68 -37.79
CA GLY A 30 36.06 28.46 -38.51
C GLY A 30 34.89 27.50 -38.76
N LEU A 31 33.65 27.95 -38.56
CA LEU A 31 32.43 27.15 -38.60
C LEU A 31 31.91 26.91 -40.03
N THR A 32 32.78 26.92 -41.04
CA THR A 32 32.47 26.75 -42.46
C THR A 32 33.24 25.58 -43.06
N SER A 33 32.56 24.63 -43.71
CA SER A 33 33.26 23.60 -44.49
C SER A 33 33.96 24.23 -45.69
N ARG A 34 35.01 23.57 -46.21
CA ARG A 34 35.54 23.91 -47.54
C ARG A 34 34.41 23.88 -48.59
N PRO A 35 34.45 24.77 -49.61
CA PRO A 35 33.44 24.76 -50.66
C PRO A 35 33.70 23.63 -51.65
N LEU A 36 32.68 22.82 -51.92
CA LEU A 36 32.68 21.82 -52.97
C LEU A 36 32.10 22.45 -54.23
N HIS A 37 32.89 22.55 -55.30
CA HIS A 37 32.48 23.14 -56.57
C HIS A 37 32.13 22.03 -57.55
N HIS A 38 30.97 22.09 -58.20
CA HIS A 38 30.62 21.15 -59.27
C HIS A 38 30.48 21.92 -60.59
N SER A 39 31.60 22.05 -61.31
CA SER A 39 31.74 22.89 -62.52
C SER A 39 30.64 22.65 -63.56
N LYS A 40 30.33 21.38 -63.87
CA LYS A 40 29.30 20.97 -64.85
C LYS A 40 27.89 21.42 -64.46
N ARG A 41 27.55 21.35 -63.17
CA ARG A 41 26.23 21.74 -62.63
C ARG A 41 26.16 23.20 -62.18
N LYS A 42 27.29 23.93 -62.27
CA LYS A 42 27.46 25.32 -61.87
C LYS A 42 26.91 25.65 -60.47
N VAL A 43 27.24 24.79 -59.51
CA VAL A 43 26.88 24.97 -58.10
C VAL A 43 28.12 24.88 -57.22
N ILE A 44 28.17 25.70 -56.17
CA ILE A 44 29.11 25.56 -55.04
C ILE A 44 28.30 25.20 -53.79
N LEU A 45 28.73 24.16 -53.09
CA LEU A 45 28.10 23.60 -51.89
C LEU A 45 29.02 23.78 -50.68
N LEU A 46 28.48 24.22 -49.54
CA LEU A 46 29.23 24.34 -48.29
C LEU A 46 28.31 24.26 -47.06
N VAL A 47 28.87 23.87 -45.91
CA VAL A 47 28.16 23.75 -44.63
C VAL A 47 28.59 24.87 -43.68
N ILE A 48 27.68 25.40 -42.87
CA ILE A 48 27.89 26.50 -41.92
C ILE A 48 27.32 26.10 -40.55
N GLN A 49 28.03 26.46 -39.47
CA GLN A 49 27.73 26.03 -38.08
C GLN A 49 27.53 24.51 -37.98
N GLU A 50 28.35 23.76 -38.73
CA GLU A 50 28.39 22.30 -38.84
C GLU A 50 27.09 21.62 -39.37
N ASN A 51 25.98 22.35 -39.49
CA ASN A 51 24.64 21.78 -39.71
C ASN A 51 23.83 22.45 -40.83
N TYR A 52 24.06 23.72 -41.15
CA TYR A 52 23.30 24.43 -42.20
C TYR A 52 23.99 24.31 -43.55
N GLN A 53 23.30 23.73 -44.52
CA GLN A 53 23.80 23.50 -45.85
C GLN A 53 23.46 24.68 -46.75
N LEU A 54 24.40 25.06 -47.62
CA LEU A 54 24.28 26.16 -48.57
C LEU A 54 24.55 25.67 -49.98
N ALA A 55 23.75 26.12 -50.94
CA ALA A 55 23.94 25.86 -52.37
C ALA A 55 23.89 27.18 -53.15
N ILE A 56 25.01 27.53 -53.80
CA ILE A 56 25.20 28.76 -54.57
C ILE A 56 25.27 28.39 -56.05
N HIS A 57 24.21 28.68 -56.80
CA HIS A 57 24.12 28.40 -58.23
C HIS A 57 24.55 29.63 -59.03
N TYR A 58 25.30 29.45 -60.12
CA TYR A 58 25.78 30.55 -60.93
C TYR A 58 25.56 30.33 -62.43
N LYS A 59 25.19 31.39 -63.14
CA LYS A 59 25.01 31.34 -64.60
C LYS A 59 26.36 31.43 -65.31
N ASN A 60 27.21 32.34 -64.82
CA ASN A 60 28.59 32.61 -65.24
C ASN A 60 29.34 33.41 -64.15
N ALA A 61 30.59 33.81 -64.41
CA ALA A 61 31.45 34.58 -63.50
C ALA A 61 30.87 35.94 -63.03
N PHE A 62 29.83 36.45 -63.68
CA PHE A 62 29.23 37.77 -63.42
C PHE A 62 27.82 37.71 -62.83
N LYS A 63 27.16 36.54 -62.79
CA LYS A 63 25.80 36.43 -62.25
C LYS A 63 25.53 35.11 -61.54
N LEU A 64 25.10 35.21 -60.27
CA LEU A 64 24.45 34.12 -59.54
C LEU A 64 23.03 33.90 -60.08
N GLU A 65 22.58 32.65 -60.04
CA GLU A 65 21.27 32.23 -60.54
C GLU A 65 20.27 32.04 -59.38
N ASP A 66 20.70 31.38 -58.29
CA ASP A 66 20.03 31.40 -56.99
C ASP A 66 21.04 31.08 -55.86
N VAL A 67 20.68 31.40 -54.61
CA VAL A 67 21.41 31.02 -53.40
C VAL A 67 20.44 30.46 -52.35
N ASN A 68 20.68 29.22 -51.93
CA ASN A 68 19.79 28.42 -51.09
C ASN A 68 20.44 28.02 -49.77
N CYS A 69 19.61 27.87 -48.72
CA CYS A 69 20.06 27.46 -47.39
C CYS A 69 19.03 26.55 -46.69
N SER A 70 19.49 25.51 -46.01
CA SER A 70 18.66 24.56 -45.24
C SER A 70 18.11 25.11 -43.91
N CYS A 71 18.27 26.40 -43.59
CA CYS A 71 17.78 26.98 -42.33
C CYS A 71 16.31 27.43 -42.35
N GLY A 72 15.67 27.52 -43.52
CA GLY A 72 14.25 27.90 -43.67
C GLY A 72 13.87 29.34 -43.31
N GLN A 73 14.82 30.19 -42.92
CA GLN A 73 14.57 31.61 -42.68
C GLN A 73 14.33 32.38 -44.00
N LYS A 74 13.77 33.60 -43.90
CA LYS A 74 13.61 34.50 -45.06
C LYS A 74 14.96 34.73 -45.76
N LYS A 75 15.02 34.48 -47.07
CA LYS A 75 16.20 34.84 -47.89
C LYS A 75 16.41 36.36 -47.88
N PRO A 76 17.67 36.85 -47.80
CA PRO A 76 18.88 36.12 -47.44
C PRO A 76 19.06 36.00 -45.91
N CYS A 77 19.24 34.77 -45.42
CA CYS A 77 19.51 34.48 -44.01
C CYS A 77 20.99 34.68 -43.65
N GLU A 78 21.32 34.68 -42.36
CA GLU A 78 22.69 34.85 -41.87
C GLU A 78 23.69 33.80 -42.40
N HIS A 79 23.24 32.60 -42.71
CA HIS A 79 24.06 31.56 -43.35
C HIS A 79 24.36 31.89 -44.82
N ILE A 80 23.40 32.44 -45.57
CA ILE A 80 23.65 32.94 -46.93
C ILE A 80 24.69 34.06 -46.89
N PHE A 81 24.59 34.99 -45.93
CA PHE A 81 25.62 36.00 -45.69
C PHE A 81 27.00 35.38 -45.39
N GLY A 82 27.08 34.46 -44.42
CA GLY A 82 28.34 33.83 -44.01
C GLY A 82 29.05 33.08 -45.15
N GLY A 83 28.30 32.30 -45.93
CA GLY A 83 28.85 31.54 -47.05
C GLY A 83 29.27 32.40 -48.24
N LEU A 84 28.49 33.42 -48.60
CA LEU A 84 28.87 34.38 -49.64
C LEU A 84 30.10 35.21 -49.22
N PHE A 85 30.22 35.55 -47.94
CA PHE A 85 31.40 36.23 -47.40
C PHE A 85 32.63 35.31 -47.39
N TYR A 86 32.49 34.06 -46.96
CA TYR A 86 33.56 33.05 -47.01
C TYR A 86 34.12 32.88 -48.42
N LEU A 87 33.26 32.81 -49.44
CA LEU A 87 33.68 32.71 -50.83
C LEU A 87 34.36 33.98 -51.38
N LEU A 88 33.97 35.18 -50.92
CA LEU A 88 34.66 36.42 -51.32
C LEU A 88 36.11 36.48 -50.83
N GLU A 89 36.34 35.99 -49.61
CA GLU A 89 37.67 35.88 -48.96
C GLU A 89 38.47 34.65 -49.44
N SER A 90 37.89 33.77 -50.28
CA SER A 90 38.54 32.55 -50.79
C SER A 90 39.22 32.74 -52.15
N GLU A 91 40.32 32.01 -52.38
CA GLU A 91 40.93 31.88 -53.70
C GLU A 91 40.27 30.75 -54.51
N ASP A 92 40.50 30.73 -55.82
CA ASP A 92 39.98 29.66 -56.69
C ASP A 92 40.63 28.29 -56.42
N ALA A 93 41.75 28.27 -55.68
CA ALA A 93 42.41 27.05 -55.21
C ALA A 93 41.74 26.43 -53.96
N ASP A 94 40.88 27.16 -53.25
CA ASP A 94 40.12 26.65 -52.09
C ASP A 94 38.89 25.83 -52.50
N LEU A 95 38.44 25.98 -53.76
CA LEU A 95 37.32 25.24 -54.34
C LEU A 95 37.71 23.79 -54.63
N VAL A 96 37.05 22.85 -53.96
CA VAL A 96 37.26 21.41 -54.18
C VAL A 96 36.31 20.94 -55.28
N GLU A 97 36.80 20.70 -56.50
CA GLU A 97 35.97 20.17 -57.59
C GLU A 97 35.41 18.78 -57.22
N THR A 98 34.09 18.62 -57.33
CA THR A 98 33.38 17.35 -57.14
C THR A 98 32.57 16.98 -58.38
N PHE A 99 32.55 15.69 -58.69
CA PHE A 99 31.82 15.12 -59.82
C PHE A 99 30.46 14.53 -59.42
N GLU A 100 30.21 14.40 -58.11
CA GLU A 100 28.98 13.93 -57.49
C GLU A 100 28.55 14.91 -56.38
N ILE A 101 27.26 14.94 -56.07
CA ILE A 101 26.74 15.71 -54.93
C ILE A 101 26.77 14.77 -53.71
N PRO A 102 27.49 15.08 -52.62
CA PRO A 102 27.55 14.19 -51.46
C PRO A 102 26.15 14.01 -50.85
N ALA A 103 25.81 12.78 -50.45
CA ALA A 103 24.48 12.43 -49.96
C ALA A 103 23.96 13.35 -48.83
N ALA A 104 24.85 13.91 -48.02
CA ALA A 104 24.50 14.91 -47.00
C ALA A 104 23.72 16.11 -47.57
N PHE A 105 24.06 16.59 -48.78
CA PHE A 105 23.44 17.75 -49.44
C PHE A 105 22.14 17.40 -50.20
N GLY A 106 21.73 16.12 -50.25
CA GLY A 106 20.52 15.70 -50.97
C GLY A 106 19.24 16.38 -50.45
N ASN A 107 19.19 16.69 -49.16
CA ASN A 107 18.02 17.26 -48.48
C ASN A 107 17.70 18.71 -48.91
N VAL A 108 18.61 19.38 -49.64
CA VAL A 108 18.42 20.74 -50.19
C VAL A 108 18.18 20.70 -51.71
N LEU A 109 18.40 19.56 -52.35
CA LEU A 109 18.59 19.45 -53.81
C LEU A 109 17.91 18.20 -54.38
N LEU A 110 16.58 18.15 -54.36
CA LEU A 110 15.86 17.26 -55.28
C LEU A 110 16.05 17.75 -56.72
N THR A 111 16.28 16.81 -57.63
CA THR A 111 16.27 17.06 -59.08
C THR A 111 14.93 16.63 -59.66
N ASN A 112 14.15 17.58 -60.17
CA ASN A 112 13.01 17.27 -61.04
C ASN A 112 13.54 16.73 -62.39
N GLU A 113 12.69 16.10 -63.21
CA GLU A 113 13.13 15.38 -64.44
C GLU A 113 13.90 16.27 -65.44
N ASP A 114 13.62 17.58 -65.48
CA ASP A 114 14.34 18.59 -66.28
C ASP A 114 15.68 19.06 -65.66
N GLY A 115 16.11 18.50 -64.53
CA GLY A 115 17.35 18.85 -63.83
C GLY A 115 17.31 20.16 -63.02
N ALA A 116 16.11 20.73 -62.84
CA ALA A 116 15.90 21.87 -61.94
C ALA A 116 15.99 21.44 -60.46
N TYR A 117 16.49 22.36 -59.62
CA TYR A 117 16.64 22.17 -58.18
C TYR A 117 15.52 22.89 -57.41
N GLU A 118 14.78 22.15 -56.60
CA GLU A 118 13.65 22.69 -55.86
C GLU A 118 13.90 22.67 -54.34
N VAL A 119 13.72 23.84 -53.71
CA VAL A 119 13.77 23.94 -52.24
C VAL A 119 12.45 23.45 -51.69
N LEU A 120 12.47 22.23 -51.16
CA LEU A 120 11.38 21.66 -50.38
C LEU A 120 10.87 22.67 -49.33
N PRO A 121 9.55 22.87 -49.16
CA PRO A 121 9.02 23.84 -48.20
C PRO A 121 9.13 23.32 -46.74
N THR A 122 9.22 24.24 -45.78
CA THR A 122 9.09 23.89 -44.35
C THR A 122 7.63 23.58 -44.00
N PHE A 123 7.38 22.47 -43.33
CA PHE A 123 6.09 22.12 -42.77
C PHE A 123 6.08 22.40 -41.26
N ALA A 124 4.92 22.76 -40.70
CA ALA A 124 4.74 22.74 -39.24
C ALA A 124 4.65 21.27 -38.80
N LEU A 125 5.40 20.89 -37.77
CA LEU A 125 5.47 19.49 -37.33
C LEU A 125 4.21 19.06 -36.54
N ASP A 126 3.44 20.02 -36.03
CA ASP A 126 2.14 19.88 -35.38
C ASP A 126 0.95 20.10 -36.34
N ASP A 127 1.19 20.13 -37.66
CA ASP A 127 0.18 20.11 -38.72
C ASP A 127 0.31 18.82 -39.57
N TYR A 128 -0.74 18.47 -40.32
CA TYR A 128 -0.75 17.23 -41.10
C TYR A 128 0.07 17.35 -42.38
N ARG A 129 1.29 16.78 -42.34
CA ARG A 129 2.17 16.66 -43.51
C ARG A 129 1.83 15.42 -44.31
N LYS A 130 1.61 15.57 -45.61
CA LYS A 130 1.38 14.44 -46.54
C LYS A 130 2.61 13.54 -46.67
N LEU A 131 2.39 12.23 -46.74
CA LEU A 131 3.39 11.19 -47.00
C LEU A 131 3.32 10.74 -48.46
N GLU A 132 4.35 11.06 -49.26
CA GLU A 132 4.39 10.73 -50.69
C GLU A 132 5.03 9.36 -50.98
N ILE A 133 4.57 8.36 -50.24
CA ILE A 133 5.03 6.97 -50.31
C ILE A 133 4.20 6.22 -51.36
N LYS A 134 4.87 5.51 -52.27
CA LYS A 134 4.23 4.71 -53.35
C LYS A 134 4.63 3.23 -53.31
N ASP A 135 5.82 2.94 -52.79
CA ASP A 135 6.49 1.65 -52.81
C ASP A 135 7.64 1.65 -51.76
N SER A 136 8.35 0.52 -51.60
CA SER A 136 9.42 0.45 -50.59
C SER A 136 10.71 1.18 -50.98
N GLU A 137 10.83 1.70 -52.21
CA GLU A 137 11.97 2.50 -52.65
C GLU A 137 11.75 3.95 -52.21
N SER A 138 10.64 4.56 -52.66
CA SER A 138 10.16 5.87 -52.20
C SER A 138 9.97 5.94 -50.67
N TYR A 139 9.59 4.85 -50.00
CA TYR A 139 9.61 4.76 -48.52
C TYR A 139 11.00 5.00 -47.92
N THR A 140 12.01 4.38 -48.53
CA THR A 140 13.39 4.41 -48.06
C THR A 140 14.05 5.74 -48.42
N GLU A 141 13.75 6.29 -49.58
CA GLU A 141 14.12 7.65 -49.97
C GLU A 141 13.51 8.68 -49.02
N PHE A 142 12.20 8.61 -48.73
CA PHE A 142 11.52 9.50 -47.79
C PHE A 142 12.18 9.47 -46.39
N LEU A 143 12.47 8.29 -45.85
CA LEU A 143 13.15 8.16 -44.56
C LEU A 143 14.60 8.62 -44.56
N ASN A 144 15.30 8.60 -45.71
CA ASN A 144 16.67 9.10 -45.83
C ASN A 144 16.71 10.63 -45.99
N VAL A 145 15.89 11.19 -46.90
CA VAL A 145 15.79 12.64 -47.17
C VAL A 145 15.25 13.41 -45.97
N TYR A 146 14.29 12.83 -45.23
CA TYR A 146 13.66 13.49 -44.09
C TYR A 146 14.15 13.02 -42.73
N LYS A 147 15.27 12.28 -42.69
CA LYS A 147 15.93 11.87 -41.44
C LYS A 147 16.25 13.09 -40.57
N PRO A 148 15.91 13.10 -39.26
CA PRO A 148 16.32 14.18 -38.37
C PRO A 148 17.86 14.24 -38.24
N PRO A 149 18.45 15.43 -38.03
CA PRO A 149 19.89 15.58 -37.80
C PRO A 149 20.34 14.79 -36.56
N PHE A 150 21.62 14.40 -36.53
CA PHE A 150 22.18 13.55 -35.47
C PHE A 150 22.43 14.35 -34.18
N LEU A 151 21.35 14.73 -33.49
CA LEU A 151 21.40 15.47 -32.24
C LEU A 151 22.06 14.63 -31.13
N ARG A 152 23.11 15.18 -30.50
CA ARG A 152 23.70 14.65 -29.25
C ARG A 152 22.82 14.96 -28.03
N ASN A 153 21.52 14.69 -28.11
CA ASN A 153 20.62 14.80 -26.98
C ASN A 153 20.69 13.51 -26.16
N PHE A 154 20.81 13.63 -24.84
CA PHE A 154 20.80 12.48 -23.91
C PHE A 154 19.40 11.89 -23.70
N THR A 155 18.51 12.06 -24.67
CA THR A 155 17.10 11.68 -24.61
C THR A 155 16.80 10.79 -25.80
N SER A 156 16.25 9.60 -25.54
CA SER A 156 15.82 8.66 -26.56
C SER A 156 14.32 8.40 -26.44
N PHE A 157 13.69 8.06 -27.56
CA PHE A 157 12.27 7.78 -27.63
C PHE A 157 12.07 6.32 -28.05
N THR A 158 11.13 5.63 -27.44
CA THR A 158 10.77 4.24 -27.80
C THR A 158 9.27 4.16 -28.06
N LEU A 159 8.86 3.62 -29.22
CA LEU A 159 7.46 3.34 -29.53
C LEU A 159 6.92 2.28 -28.55
N ALA A 160 5.90 2.67 -27.78
CA ALA A 160 5.31 1.82 -26.74
C ALA A 160 4.06 1.07 -27.25
N LYS A 161 3.22 1.75 -28.05
CA LYS A 161 2.09 1.15 -28.78
C LYS A 161 1.63 2.07 -29.91
N ILE A 162 0.87 1.53 -30.85
CA ILE A 162 0.08 2.29 -31.83
C ILE A 162 -1.39 1.99 -31.56
N VAL A 163 -2.22 3.02 -31.42
CA VAL A 163 -3.65 2.92 -31.06
C VAL A 163 -4.52 3.33 -32.24
N LEU A 164 -5.56 2.57 -32.55
CA LEU A 164 -6.61 2.94 -33.51
C LEU A 164 -7.72 3.73 -32.78
N LYS A 165 -8.09 4.90 -33.31
CA LYS A 165 -9.10 5.80 -32.73
C LYS A 165 -10.40 5.84 -33.55
N GLU A 166 -11.45 6.41 -32.98
CA GLU A 166 -12.84 6.26 -33.47
C GLU A 166 -13.10 6.84 -34.88
N ASP A 167 -12.25 7.78 -35.30
CA ASP A 167 -12.21 8.47 -36.59
C ASP A 167 -11.20 7.84 -37.56
N ASN A 168 -10.79 6.60 -37.31
CA ASN A 168 -9.88 5.79 -38.14
C ASN A 168 -8.45 6.34 -38.31
N HIS A 169 -7.98 7.23 -37.42
CA HIS A 169 -6.55 7.57 -37.34
C HIS A 169 -5.79 6.64 -36.38
N LEU A 170 -4.48 6.51 -36.61
CA LEU A 170 -3.54 5.77 -35.78
C LEU A 170 -2.68 6.73 -34.95
N VAL A 171 -2.66 6.57 -33.64
CA VAL A 171 -1.80 7.33 -32.72
C VAL A 171 -0.62 6.47 -32.30
N GLY A 172 0.59 6.78 -32.78
CA GLY A 172 1.83 6.24 -32.27
C GLY A 172 2.20 6.91 -30.95
N ILE A 173 2.32 6.13 -29.88
CA ILE A 173 2.63 6.61 -28.52
C ILE A 173 4.07 6.23 -28.17
N LEU A 174 4.90 7.24 -27.91
CA LEU A 174 6.33 7.12 -27.62
C LEU A 174 6.61 7.43 -26.15
N SER A 175 7.51 6.67 -25.53
CA SER A 175 8.03 6.93 -24.17
C SER A 175 9.37 7.67 -24.22
N GLU A 176 9.55 8.70 -23.37
CA GLU A 176 10.82 9.42 -23.23
C GLU A 176 11.74 8.74 -22.18
N LYS A 177 12.98 8.42 -22.57
CA LYS A 177 14.04 7.82 -21.73
C LYS A 177 15.29 8.69 -21.70
N ASN A 178 15.95 8.78 -20.54
CA ASN A 178 17.18 9.55 -20.34
C ASN A 178 18.42 8.63 -20.37
N TYR A 179 19.47 8.98 -21.10
CA TYR A 179 20.65 8.12 -21.29
C TYR A 179 21.51 7.90 -20.03
N PHE A 180 21.23 8.64 -18.94
CA PHE A 180 21.94 8.54 -17.66
C PHE A 180 21.10 7.92 -16.53
N GLN A 181 19.85 7.56 -16.79
CA GLN A 181 18.93 6.94 -15.83
C GLN A 181 18.08 5.91 -16.58
N ASP A 182 18.18 4.63 -16.24
CA ASP A 182 17.42 3.56 -16.91
C ASP A 182 15.88 3.66 -16.70
N ASP A 183 15.43 4.60 -15.86
CA ASP A 183 14.03 4.94 -15.64
C ASP A 183 13.37 5.62 -16.85
N VAL A 184 12.16 5.17 -17.18
CA VAL A 184 11.26 5.88 -18.10
C VAL A 184 10.76 7.14 -17.39
N THR A 185 10.90 8.31 -18.03
CA THR A 185 10.64 9.62 -17.40
C THR A 185 9.17 9.93 -17.08
N GLY A 186 8.26 8.97 -17.27
CA GLY A 186 6.81 9.14 -17.14
C GLY A 186 6.14 9.96 -18.24
N LYS A 187 6.92 10.61 -19.12
CA LYS A 187 6.40 11.40 -20.24
C LYS A 187 6.12 10.53 -21.47
N PHE A 188 5.08 10.92 -22.20
CA PHE A 188 4.70 10.32 -23.46
C PHE A 188 4.50 11.38 -24.55
N HIS A 189 4.81 11.01 -25.79
CA HIS A 189 4.65 11.84 -26.98
C HIS A 189 3.77 11.13 -27.99
N THR A 190 2.91 11.87 -28.69
CA THR A 190 1.99 11.30 -29.68
C THR A 190 2.24 11.83 -31.08
N VAL A 191 2.07 10.93 -32.04
CA VAL A 191 2.18 11.18 -33.48
C VAL A 191 0.98 10.54 -34.14
N ASP A 192 0.21 11.33 -34.88
CA ASP A 192 -1.01 10.89 -35.53
C ASP A 192 -0.72 10.58 -37.00
N ILE A 193 -1.23 9.45 -37.48
CA ILE A 193 -1.21 9.04 -38.89
C ILE A 193 -2.65 8.81 -39.33
N GLN A 194 -3.10 9.57 -40.33
CA GLN A 194 -4.43 9.46 -40.92
C GLN A 194 -4.35 9.15 -42.42
N LYS A 195 -5.45 8.66 -43.00
CA LYS A 195 -5.58 8.36 -44.42
C LYS A 195 -6.79 9.08 -44.99
N ASP A 196 -6.58 9.90 -46.01
CA ASP A 196 -7.64 10.57 -46.77
C ASP A 196 -7.67 10.11 -48.24
N ILE A 197 -8.55 10.72 -49.04
CA ILE A 197 -8.71 10.43 -50.49
C ILE A 197 -7.42 10.73 -51.28
N SER A 198 -6.59 11.64 -50.78
CA SER A 198 -5.34 12.08 -51.41
C SER A 198 -4.13 11.22 -51.03
N GLY A 199 -4.17 10.52 -49.88
CA GLY A 199 -3.10 9.64 -49.40
C GLY A 199 -3.02 9.58 -47.87
N PHE A 200 -1.85 9.20 -47.36
CA PHE A 200 -1.56 9.26 -45.92
C PHE A 200 -0.99 10.64 -45.52
N SER A 201 -1.25 11.07 -44.29
CA SER A 201 -0.58 12.23 -43.67
C SER A 201 -0.22 11.97 -42.21
N ILE A 202 0.80 12.67 -41.72
CA ILE A 202 1.41 12.51 -40.40
C ILE A 202 1.55 13.86 -39.67
N LYS A 203 1.36 13.85 -38.34
CA LYS A 203 1.42 15.02 -37.45
C LYS A 203 2.07 14.63 -36.12
N CYS A 204 2.78 15.54 -35.45
CA CYS A 204 3.34 15.34 -34.10
C CYS A 204 2.79 16.34 -33.10
N ASN A 205 2.12 15.87 -32.04
CA ASN A 205 1.49 16.74 -31.03
C ASN A 205 2.46 17.30 -29.98
N THR A 206 3.79 17.14 -30.18
CA THR A 206 4.83 17.68 -29.29
C THR A 206 5.68 18.76 -29.99
N CYS A 207 5.78 18.75 -31.32
CA CYS A 207 6.74 19.58 -32.05
C CYS A 207 6.05 20.78 -32.72
N HIS A 208 6.08 21.94 -32.07
CA HIS A 208 5.46 23.19 -32.54
C HIS A 208 6.38 24.04 -33.46
N GLU A 209 7.47 23.45 -33.96
CA GLU A 209 8.43 24.12 -34.84
C GLU A 209 8.19 23.77 -36.32
N LYS A 210 8.76 24.58 -37.23
CA LYS A 210 8.71 24.30 -38.67
C LYS A 210 10.02 23.67 -39.13
N SER A 211 9.93 22.52 -39.79
CA SER A 211 11.09 21.78 -40.32
C SER A 211 10.86 21.30 -41.75
N PHE A 212 11.96 21.04 -42.46
CA PHE A 212 11.97 20.28 -43.71
C PHE A 212 11.99 18.77 -43.45
N SER A 213 12.67 18.31 -42.39
CA SER A 213 12.73 16.90 -41.97
C SER A 213 11.42 16.48 -41.27
N VAL A 214 11.25 15.18 -41.03
CA VAL A 214 10.35 14.75 -39.94
C VAL A 214 11.06 14.98 -38.61
N CYS A 215 10.30 15.13 -37.51
CA CYS A 215 10.88 15.17 -36.17
C CYS A 215 11.30 13.76 -35.70
N ILE A 216 12.07 13.68 -34.62
CA ILE A 216 12.49 12.39 -34.04
C ILE A 216 11.29 11.52 -33.66
N HIS A 217 10.20 12.09 -33.13
CA HIS A 217 8.99 11.36 -32.79
C HIS A 217 8.35 10.70 -34.02
N GLN A 218 8.14 11.46 -35.09
CA GLN A 218 7.62 10.95 -36.37
C GLN A 218 8.55 9.88 -36.97
N PHE A 219 9.86 10.09 -36.88
CA PHE A 219 10.85 9.12 -37.36
C PHE A 219 10.80 7.79 -36.60
N GLU A 220 10.68 7.79 -35.27
CA GLU A 220 10.54 6.56 -34.49
C GLU A 220 9.20 5.84 -34.74
N VAL A 221 8.11 6.55 -35.03
CA VAL A 221 6.84 5.92 -35.43
C VAL A 221 6.92 5.34 -36.85
N LEU A 222 7.53 6.04 -37.80
CA LEU A 222 7.74 5.55 -39.17
C LEU A 222 8.78 4.40 -39.25
N LYS A 223 9.53 4.10 -38.19
CA LYS A 223 10.34 2.87 -38.10
C LYS A 223 9.51 1.61 -37.83
N SER A 224 8.28 1.73 -37.33
CA SER A 224 7.44 0.55 -37.09
C SER A 224 7.21 -0.23 -38.39
N GLN A 225 7.37 -1.54 -38.31
CA GLN A 225 7.07 -2.45 -39.43
C GLN A 225 5.56 -2.52 -39.72
N ASP A 226 4.73 -2.24 -38.71
CA ASP A 226 3.27 -2.15 -38.80
C ASP A 226 2.89 -0.90 -39.62
N ILE A 227 3.40 0.26 -39.23
CA ILE A 227 3.23 1.54 -39.96
C ILE A 227 3.79 1.42 -41.38
N LYS A 228 4.99 0.86 -41.56
CA LYS A 228 5.55 0.60 -42.89
C LYS A 228 4.63 -0.28 -43.74
N SER A 229 4.03 -1.32 -43.16
CA SER A 229 3.11 -2.20 -43.88
C SER A 229 1.83 -1.47 -44.30
N ILE A 230 1.22 -0.69 -43.40
CA ILE A 230 0.00 0.07 -43.68
C ILE A 230 0.24 1.14 -44.75
N LEU A 231 1.36 1.87 -44.68
CA LEU A 231 1.73 2.90 -45.65
C LEU A 231 2.02 2.33 -47.06
N LEU A 232 2.53 1.10 -47.14
CA LEU A 232 2.84 0.43 -48.42
C LEU A 232 1.66 -0.31 -49.05
N PHE A 233 0.82 -0.96 -48.24
CA PHE A 233 -0.30 -1.76 -48.75
C PHE A 233 -1.64 -1.02 -48.72
N GLY A 234 -1.72 0.13 -48.06
CA GLY A 234 -2.93 0.97 -48.00
C GLY A 234 -4.03 0.43 -47.09
N ASN A 235 -3.85 -0.73 -46.45
CA ASN A 235 -4.81 -1.39 -45.58
C ASN A 235 -4.85 -0.73 -44.20
N MET A 236 -5.57 0.38 -44.10
CA MET A 236 -5.92 1.01 -42.83
C MET A 236 -7.10 0.24 -42.21
N PRO A 237 -7.02 -0.23 -40.95
CA PRO A 237 -8.16 -0.88 -40.29
C PRO A 237 -9.27 0.14 -40.00
N ASP A 238 -10.53 -0.30 -40.08
CA ASP A 238 -11.70 0.49 -39.66
C ASP A 238 -12.03 0.22 -38.19
N TYR A 239 -12.13 1.28 -37.40
CA TYR A 239 -12.39 1.18 -35.96
C TYR A 239 -13.76 0.57 -35.64
N GLN A 240 -14.80 0.81 -36.45
CA GLN A 240 -16.14 0.28 -36.18
C GLN A 240 -16.22 -1.21 -36.51
N GLU A 241 -15.62 -1.66 -37.61
CA GLU A 241 -15.54 -3.09 -37.95
C GLU A 241 -14.73 -3.87 -36.90
N GLU A 242 -13.59 -3.33 -36.47
CA GLU A 242 -12.70 -3.95 -35.47
C GLU A 242 -13.31 -3.91 -34.06
N LEU A 243 -14.02 -2.83 -33.69
CA LEU A 243 -14.81 -2.72 -32.46
C LEU A 243 -15.91 -3.78 -32.40
N LEU A 244 -16.65 -3.98 -33.50
CA LEU A 244 -17.70 -5.00 -33.60
C LEU A 244 -17.10 -6.42 -33.54
N LEU A 245 -15.98 -6.66 -34.22
CA LEU A 245 -15.26 -7.93 -34.19
C LEU A 245 -14.81 -8.28 -32.77
N TRP A 246 -14.15 -7.36 -32.07
CA TRP A 246 -13.60 -7.61 -30.74
C TRP A 246 -14.65 -7.57 -29.62
N SER A 247 -15.67 -6.71 -29.70
CA SER A 247 -16.85 -6.76 -28.83
C SER A 247 -17.49 -8.16 -28.86
N LYS A 248 -17.70 -8.71 -30.06
CA LYS A 248 -18.25 -10.07 -30.24
C LYS A 248 -17.29 -11.18 -29.80
N LYS A 249 -15.98 -11.00 -29.99
CA LYS A 249 -14.94 -11.99 -29.65
C LYS A 249 -14.65 -12.07 -28.14
N LEU A 250 -14.92 -11.00 -27.40
CA LEU A 250 -14.84 -10.93 -25.93
C LEU A 250 -16.19 -11.14 -25.23
N ASP A 251 -17.29 -11.29 -25.98
CA ASP A 251 -18.68 -11.37 -25.50
C ASP A 251 -19.07 -10.20 -24.57
N ILE A 252 -18.70 -8.98 -24.97
CA ILE A 252 -18.86 -7.75 -24.17
C ILE A 252 -19.58 -6.66 -24.98
N GLN A 253 -20.51 -5.93 -24.33
CA GLN A 253 -21.21 -4.82 -24.97
C GLN A 253 -20.26 -3.72 -25.47
N ILE A 254 -20.60 -3.08 -26.59
CA ILE A 254 -19.80 -2.02 -27.23
C ILE A 254 -19.57 -0.83 -26.28
N SER A 255 -20.58 -0.46 -25.50
CA SER A 255 -20.52 0.56 -24.44
C SER A 255 -19.43 0.25 -23.40
N LYS A 256 -19.46 -0.98 -22.85
CA LYS A 256 -18.48 -1.51 -21.91
C LYS A 256 -17.09 -1.60 -22.54
N PHE A 257 -16.99 -2.09 -23.79
CA PHE A 257 -15.72 -2.23 -24.51
C PHE A 257 -14.94 -0.91 -24.57
N LYS A 258 -15.60 0.18 -25.01
CA LYS A 258 -14.99 1.51 -25.13
C LYS A 258 -14.46 2.10 -23.82
N HIS A 259 -14.97 1.66 -22.67
CA HIS A 259 -14.52 2.11 -21.34
C HIS A 259 -13.36 1.29 -20.77
N LEU A 260 -13.03 0.14 -21.38
CA LEU A 260 -12.10 -0.85 -20.83
C LEU A 260 -10.90 -1.12 -21.74
N TYR A 261 -11.09 -1.14 -23.05
CA TYR A 261 -10.10 -1.59 -24.04
C TYR A 261 -9.78 -0.52 -25.09
N GLU A 262 -8.50 -0.39 -25.42
CA GLU A 262 -8.07 0.24 -26.67
C GLU A 262 -7.81 -0.83 -27.74
N LEU A 263 -8.19 -0.53 -28.98
CA LEU A 263 -7.71 -1.25 -30.16
C LEU A 263 -6.28 -0.77 -30.46
N VAL A 264 -5.33 -1.71 -30.48
CA VAL A 264 -3.92 -1.47 -30.77
C VAL A 264 -3.49 -2.26 -31.99
N LEU A 265 -2.47 -1.80 -32.72
CA LEU A 265 -1.87 -2.62 -33.80
C LEU A 265 -0.88 -3.64 -33.24
N ASP A 266 -0.89 -4.82 -33.86
CA ASP A 266 0.02 -5.94 -33.60
C ASP A 266 0.33 -6.59 -34.97
N GLY A 267 1.32 -6.07 -35.69
CA GLY A 267 1.55 -6.42 -37.10
C GLY A 267 0.49 -5.84 -38.04
N GLN A 268 -0.14 -6.72 -38.84
CA GLN A 268 -1.19 -6.34 -39.81
C GLN A 268 -2.62 -6.53 -39.27
N VAL A 269 -2.78 -6.82 -37.97
CA VAL A 269 -4.08 -7.00 -37.32
C VAL A 269 -4.24 -6.05 -36.14
N THR A 270 -5.48 -5.81 -35.73
CA THR A 270 -5.74 -5.21 -34.42
C THR A 270 -5.65 -6.26 -33.32
N ASN A 271 -5.33 -5.78 -32.12
CA ASN A 271 -5.37 -6.52 -30.87
C ASN A 271 -6.01 -5.62 -29.79
N VAL A 272 -6.37 -6.17 -28.63
CA VAL A 272 -7.05 -5.42 -27.55
C VAL A 272 -6.17 -5.30 -26.33
N LEU A 273 -6.04 -4.08 -25.82
CA LEU A 273 -5.27 -3.78 -24.61
C LEU A 273 -6.19 -3.19 -23.55
N LEU A 274 -6.30 -3.86 -22.40
CA LEU A 274 -7.05 -3.35 -21.24
C LEU A 274 -6.35 -2.10 -20.70
N VAL A 275 -6.89 -0.93 -21.01
CA VAL A 275 -6.34 0.37 -20.60
C VAL A 275 -6.90 0.85 -19.27
N ASN A 276 -8.08 0.39 -18.89
CA ASN A 276 -8.69 0.75 -17.63
C ASN A 276 -8.07 -0.08 -16.49
N HIS A 277 -6.93 0.38 -15.98
CA HIS A 277 -6.19 -0.26 -14.88
C HIS A 277 -7.02 -0.33 -13.57
N ASN A 278 -8.07 0.49 -13.47
CA ASN A 278 -9.04 0.55 -12.39
C ASN A 278 -10.16 -0.51 -12.54
N PHE A 279 -10.21 -1.26 -13.64
CA PHE A 279 -11.15 -2.38 -13.82
C PHE A 279 -10.68 -3.65 -13.10
N TYR A 280 -11.55 -4.24 -12.29
CA TYR A 280 -11.27 -5.44 -11.52
C TYR A 280 -12.10 -6.64 -12.00
N THR A 281 -11.45 -7.54 -12.73
CA THR A 281 -12.03 -8.83 -13.14
C THR A 281 -12.31 -9.73 -11.93
N GLN A 282 -13.22 -10.70 -12.08
CA GLN A 282 -13.55 -11.69 -11.04
C GLN A 282 -12.31 -12.33 -10.38
N ASN A 283 -11.30 -12.70 -11.17
CA ASN A 283 -10.06 -13.29 -10.67
C ASN A 283 -9.17 -12.30 -9.90
N ARG A 284 -9.24 -10.99 -10.19
CA ARG A 284 -8.54 -9.92 -9.45
C ARG A 284 -9.25 -9.65 -8.12
N LEU A 285 -10.59 -9.62 -8.10
CA LEU A 285 -11.40 -9.49 -6.88
C LEU A 285 -11.19 -10.66 -5.92
N SER A 286 -11.28 -11.91 -6.41
CA SER A 286 -11.08 -13.10 -5.57
C SER A 286 -9.68 -13.15 -4.93
N LYS A 287 -8.63 -12.76 -5.67
CA LYS A 287 -7.27 -12.65 -5.13
C LYS A 287 -7.13 -11.52 -4.11
N LEU A 288 -7.69 -10.33 -4.40
CA LEU A 288 -7.67 -9.21 -3.46
C LEU A 288 -8.36 -9.58 -2.14
N ARG A 289 -9.54 -10.21 -2.21
CA ARG A 289 -10.24 -10.76 -1.04
C ARG A 289 -9.36 -11.78 -0.29
N GLN A 290 -8.75 -12.74 -0.98
CA GLN A 290 -7.89 -13.74 -0.33
C GLN A 290 -6.66 -13.11 0.34
N ASN A 291 -6.12 -12.03 -0.23
CA ASN A 291 -5.02 -11.27 0.39
C ASN A 291 -5.51 -10.53 1.65
N ILE A 292 -6.69 -9.92 1.64
CA ILE A 292 -7.30 -9.31 2.85
C ILE A 292 -7.53 -10.38 3.93
N GLU A 293 -8.08 -11.55 3.56
CA GLU A 293 -8.31 -12.66 4.48
C GLU A 293 -7.02 -13.32 5.02
N SER A 294 -5.84 -13.07 4.43
CA SER A 294 -4.56 -13.70 4.85
C SER A 294 -3.52 -12.75 5.43
N GLU A 295 -3.34 -11.53 4.91
CA GLU A 295 -2.39 -10.55 5.48
C GLU A 295 -2.82 -9.99 6.85
N LEU A 296 -4.08 -10.22 7.22
CA LEU A 296 -4.59 -9.92 8.56
C LEU A 296 -4.27 -11.02 9.60
N PHE A 297 -3.65 -12.16 9.25
CA PHE A 297 -3.50 -13.32 10.16
C PHE A 297 -2.22 -14.21 9.96
N ALA A 298 -0.99 -13.70 10.17
CA ALA A 298 0.27 -14.50 10.16
C ALA A 298 1.44 -13.96 11.06
N PRO A 299 2.41 -14.81 11.53
CA PRO A 299 3.52 -14.43 12.44
C PRO A 299 4.99 -14.74 12.00
N ASN A 300 5.97 -14.43 12.88
CA ASN A 300 7.45 -14.72 12.88
C ASN A 300 8.38 -13.68 12.16
N ASP A 301 9.64 -13.38 12.55
CA ASP A 301 10.46 -13.64 13.78
C ASP A 301 11.71 -12.71 13.92
N SER A 302 12.15 -12.39 15.16
CA SER A 302 13.53 -11.93 15.59
C SER A 302 14.15 -10.58 15.07
N SER A 303 15.26 -10.00 15.59
CA SER A 303 15.77 -9.74 16.98
C SER A 303 17.10 -8.90 17.06
N LEU A 304 17.38 -8.25 18.22
CA LEU A 304 18.68 -7.84 18.85
C LEU A 304 19.43 -6.49 18.57
N LEU A 305 19.34 -5.58 19.57
CA LEU A 305 20.36 -4.76 20.30
C LEU A 305 21.35 -3.75 19.66
N GLU A 306 21.61 -2.66 20.42
CA GLU A 306 22.57 -1.57 20.20
C GLU A 306 23.11 -1.00 21.56
N ASP A 307 24.17 -0.15 21.58
CA ASP A 307 24.75 0.51 22.78
C ASP A 307 25.57 1.81 22.44
N GLN A 308 25.95 2.68 23.42
CA GLN A 308 26.23 4.12 23.15
C GLN A 308 27.20 4.96 24.05
N ASP A 309 27.68 6.09 23.48
CA ASP A 309 28.29 7.34 24.04
C ASP A 309 28.19 8.44 22.92
N GLU A 310 28.28 9.78 23.05
CA GLU A 310 28.08 10.84 24.07
C GLU A 310 27.82 12.19 23.29
N THR A 311 27.50 13.35 23.91
CA THR A 311 27.00 14.56 23.20
C THR A 311 27.48 15.97 23.66
N ASP A 312 27.34 16.97 22.76
CA ASP A 312 27.77 18.39 22.92
C ASP A 312 26.63 19.40 22.62
N GLY A 313 26.40 20.33 23.56
CA GLY A 313 25.14 21.07 23.78
C GLY A 313 24.75 22.14 22.76
N SER A 314 24.54 21.78 21.49
CA SER A 314 23.94 22.66 20.47
C SER A 314 23.00 21.96 19.47
N PHE A 315 22.52 20.78 19.83
CA PHE A 315 21.55 19.99 19.07
C PHE A 315 20.28 19.78 19.92
N GLY A 316 19.18 19.41 19.27
CA GLY A 316 18.00 18.82 19.90
C GLY A 316 17.83 17.37 19.44
N ASN A 317 16.99 16.61 20.14
CA ASN A 317 16.51 15.29 19.72
C ASN A 317 15.08 15.39 19.16
N ALA A 318 14.71 14.46 18.28
CA ALA A 318 13.34 14.29 17.80
C ALA A 318 13.11 12.84 17.38
N ILE A 319 11.84 12.43 17.32
CA ILE A 319 11.44 11.14 16.76
C ILE A 319 11.28 11.27 15.25
N LEU A 320 11.80 10.29 14.51
CA LEU A 320 11.64 10.14 13.06
C LEU A 320 10.83 8.89 12.74
N TRP A 321 9.70 9.09 12.10
CA TRP A 321 8.79 8.05 11.65
C TRP A 321 9.13 7.59 10.23
N SER A 322 9.10 6.28 10.00
CA SER A 322 9.47 5.62 8.74
C SER A 322 8.31 4.81 8.14
N SER A 323 8.42 4.47 6.85
CA SER A 323 7.45 3.62 6.13
C SER A 323 7.83 2.14 6.05
N ASP A 324 9.04 1.75 6.46
CA ASP A 324 9.55 0.40 6.23
C ASP A 324 9.09 -0.57 7.33
N HIS A 325 8.07 -1.36 7.02
CA HIS A 325 7.44 -2.33 7.92
C HIS A 325 8.38 -3.43 8.48
N ASN A 326 9.60 -3.55 7.97
CA ASN A 326 10.60 -4.54 8.38
C ASN A 326 11.61 -4.01 9.43
N GLY A 327 11.53 -2.73 9.81
CA GLY A 327 12.42 -2.11 10.80
C GLY A 327 11.65 -1.25 11.80
N ASP A 328 12.37 -0.47 12.60
CA ASP A 328 11.76 0.39 13.60
C ASP A 328 10.99 1.55 12.95
N VAL A 329 9.70 1.62 13.29
CA VAL A 329 8.73 2.57 12.71
C VAL A 329 8.89 3.96 13.32
N ALA A 330 9.47 4.05 14.52
CA ALA A 330 9.82 5.28 15.23
C ALA A 330 11.26 5.17 15.72
N ASN A 331 12.15 5.99 15.17
CA ASN A 331 13.55 6.04 15.54
C ASN A 331 13.87 7.38 16.20
N LEU A 332 14.98 7.46 16.91
CA LEU A 332 15.45 8.72 17.46
C LEU A 332 16.52 9.34 16.54
N ILE A 333 16.46 10.65 16.37
CA ILE A 333 17.45 11.43 15.63
C ILE A 333 17.88 12.64 16.47
N LYS A 334 19.06 13.18 16.17
CA LYS A 334 19.50 14.50 16.64
C LYS A 334 19.74 15.44 15.47
N GLY A 335 19.64 16.74 15.73
CA GLY A 335 19.94 17.76 14.73
C GLY A 335 20.21 19.13 15.36
N LYS A 336 20.99 19.98 14.71
CA LYS A 336 21.14 21.37 15.16
C LYS A 336 19.82 22.10 14.95
N MET A 337 19.27 22.66 16.02
CA MET A 337 18.02 23.43 15.96
C MET A 337 18.22 24.78 15.26
N ASP A 338 17.12 25.40 14.86
CA ASP A 338 17.05 26.83 14.55
C ASP A 338 17.25 27.71 15.82
N LYS A 339 17.20 29.04 15.64
CA LYS A 339 17.41 30.01 16.74
C LYS A 339 16.26 30.09 17.76
N LEU A 340 15.13 29.44 17.50
CA LEU A 340 13.94 29.42 18.36
C LEU A 340 13.78 28.08 19.07
N GLY A 341 14.56 27.06 18.70
CA GLY A 341 14.39 25.68 19.17
C GLY A 341 13.20 24.95 18.52
N SER A 342 12.68 25.44 17.38
CA SER A 342 11.42 24.95 16.80
C SER A 342 11.57 23.85 15.74
N GLU A 343 12.64 23.87 14.95
CA GLU A 343 12.93 22.86 13.93
C GLU A 343 14.42 22.57 13.82
N PHE A 344 14.78 21.43 13.22
CA PHE A 344 16.14 21.19 12.76
C PHE A 344 16.51 22.11 11.59
N HIS A 345 17.78 22.52 11.58
CA HIS A 345 18.39 23.38 10.58
C HIS A 345 19.48 22.65 9.79
N SER A 346 20.35 21.89 10.47
CA SER A 346 21.44 21.12 9.83
C SER A 346 21.99 20.00 10.72
N LYS A 347 22.93 19.20 10.21
CA LYS A 347 23.58 18.06 10.89
C LYS A 347 22.56 17.09 11.53
N ILE A 348 21.69 16.52 10.70
CA ILE A 348 20.68 15.56 11.15
C ILE A 348 21.28 14.16 10.99
N GLU A 349 21.33 13.40 12.08
CA GLU A 349 21.90 12.05 12.12
C GLU A 349 21.16 11.18 13.15
N SER A 350 21.16 9.86 12.94
CA SER A 350 20.58 8.90 13.90
C SER A 350 21.34 8.93 15.23
N VAL A 351 20.60 8.79 16.33
CA VAL A 351 21.14 8.42 17.64
C VAL A 351 20.14 7.55 18.36
N LEU A 352 20.65 6.71 19.24
CA LEU A 352 19.88 5.72 19.99
C LEU A 352 19.54 6.29 21.40
N SER A 353 20.13 7.46 21.75
CA SER A 353 20.13 8.10 23.07
C SER A 353 19.40 9.45 23.06
N PRO A 354 18.50 9.71 24.03
CA PRO A 354 17.74 10.95 24.12
C PRO A 354 18.54 12.09 24.77
N GLU A 355 19.85 12.19 24.56
CA GLU A 355 20.74 13.02 25.39
C GLU A 355 20.36 14.51 25.42
N TYR A 356 19.85 15.04 24.31
CA TYR A 356 19.38 16.42 24.19
C TYR A 356 17.91 16.62 24.59
N LEU A 357 17.15 15.57 24.89
CA LEU A 357 15.81 15.72 25.46
C LEU A 357 15.91 16.26 26.91
N PRO A 358 15.04 17.21 27.30
CA PRO A 358 14.79 17.55 28.70
C PRO A 358 14.42 16.33 29.55
N SER A 359 14.67 16.38 30.86
CA SER A 359 14.52 15.21 31.76
C SER A 359 13.13 14.57 31.77
N HIS A 360 12.07 15.35 31.53
CA HIS A 360 10.70 14.84 31.44
C HIS A 360 10.45 14.13 30.10
N GLU A 361 10.86 14.74 28.98
CA GLU A 361 10.84 14.15 27.64
C GLU A 361 11.69 12.88 27.54
N LYS A 362 12.84 12.80 28.25
CA LYS A 362 13.62 11.55 28.40
C LYS A 362 12.77 10.41 28.96
N THR A 363 11.96 10.67 29.99
CA THR A 363 11.04 9.65 30.54
C THR A 363 9.99 9.21 29.51
N LEU A 364 9.51 10.11 28.64
CA LEU A 364 8.57 9.78 27.58
C LEU A 364 9.22 8.98 26.45
N TRP A 365 10.45 9.33 26.06
CA TRP A 365 11.26 8.50 25.16
C TRP A 365 11.45 7.09 25.72
N TYR A 366 11.91 6.93 26.97
CA TYR A 366 12.14 5.60 27.54
C TYR A 366 10.84 4.76 27.66
N GLN A 367 9.66 5.39 27.79
CA GLN A 367 8.38 4.69 27.67
C GLN A 367 8.11 4.22 26.23
N LEU A 368 8.36 5.07 25.22
CA LEU A 368 8.19 4.73 23.80
C LEU A 368 9.20 3.67 23.35
N GLU A 369 10.47 3.82 23.68
CA GLU A 369 11.57 2.88 23.41
C GLU A 369 11.32 1.51 24.04
N ARG A 370 10.86 1.49 25.30
CA ARG A 370 10.41 0.26 25.95
C ARG A 370 9.25 -0.38 25.17
N PHE A 371 8.26 0.40 24.76
CA PHE A 371 7.12 -0.08 23.98
C PHE A 371 7.52 -0.56 22.57
N ILE A 372 8.47 0.09 21.90
CA ILE A 372 9.10 -0.38 20.65
C ILE A 372 9.72 -1.77 20.88
N ARG A 373 10.55 -1.92 21.92
CA ARG A 373 11.24 -3.17 22.29
C ARG A 373 10.33 -4.28 22.84
N GLU A 374 9.11 -3.94 23.27
CA GLU A 374 8.10 -4.92 23.69
C GLU A 374 7.23 -5.34 22.49
N SER A 375 6.72 -4.39 21.71
CA SER A 375 5.91 -4.64 20.49
C SER A 375 6.69 -5.25 19.32
N SER A 376 8.03 -5.10 19.27
CA SER A 376 8.87 -5.79 18.28
C SER A 376 8.95 -7.31 18.47
N LYS A 377 8.45 -7.83 19.60
CA LYS A 377 8.32 -9.28 19.89
C LYS A 377 6.93 -9.82 19.52
N GLU A 378 6.00 -8.94 19.14
CA GLU A 378 4.64 -9.31 18.78
C GLU A 378 4.56 -9.65 17.28
N ASN A 379 3.60 -10.48 16.88
CA ASN A 379 3.33 -10.68 15.45
C ASN A 379 2.78 -9.38 14.82
N LYS A 380 2.88 -9.24 13.50
CA LYS A 380 2.45 -8.05 12.73
C LYS A 380 1.12 -7.48 13.22
N ILE A 381 0.11 -8.32 13.46
CA ILE A 381 -1.27 -7.87 13.75
C ILE A 381 -1.45 -7.47 15.21
N LEU A 382 -0.81 -8.18 16.14
CA LEU A 382 -0.75 -7.75 17.54
C LEU A 382 0.05 -6.44 17.64
N LYS A 383 1.22 -6.36 17.00
CA LYS A 383 2.03 -5.13 16.90
C LYS A 383 1.20 -3.96 16.37
N ASP A 384 0.48 -4.14 15.26
CA ASP A 384 -0.35 -3.08 14.68
C ASP A 384 -1.47 -2.63 15.63
N LYS A 385 -2.14 -3.56 16.33
CA LYS A 385 -3.16 -3.26 17.36
C LYS A 385 -2.56 -2.54 18.58
N SER A 386 -1.42 -3.02 19.09
CA SER A 386 -0.68 -2.41 20.20
C SER A 386 -0.24 -0.98 19.85
N TRP A 387 0.35 -0.77 18.66
CA TRP A 387 0.80 0.55 18.21
C TRP A 387 -0.36 1.52 18.04
N ASN A 388 -1.43 1.10 17.37
CA ASN A 388 -2.62 1.92 17.18
C ASN A 388 -3.21 2.39 18.53
N ARG A 389 -3.36 1.46 19.47
CA ARG A 389 -3.85 1.74 20.84
C ARG A 389 -2.89 2.62 21.65
N PHE A 390 -1.59 2.38 21.58
CA PHE A 390 -0.58 3.20 22.27
C PHE A 390 -0.61 4.64 21.76
N LEU A 391 -0.70 4.84 20.45
CA LEU A 391 -0.78 6.17 19.84
C LEU A 391 -2.09 6.88 20.24
N GLN A 392 -3.25 6.25 20.05
CA GLN A 392 -4.55 6.83 20.39
C GLN A 392 -4.65 7.24 21.87
N ASN A 393 -4.18 6.38 22.79
CA ASN A 393 -4.27 6.64 24.23
C ASN A 393 -3.19 7.59 24.78
N LYS A 394 -2.20 8.00 23.97
CA LYS A 394 -1.10 8.87 24.40
C LYS A 394 -0.85 10.09 23.52
N VAL A 395 -1.77 10.50 22.64
CA VAL A 395 -1.59 11.66 21.74
C VAL A 395 -0.99 12.89 22.45
N ASP A 396 -1.60 13.35 23.54
CA ASP A 396 -1.16 14.53 24.31
C ASP A 396 0.18 14.35 25.05
N THR A 397 0.58 13.09 25.28
CA THR A 397 1.88 12.74 25.86
C THR A 397 2.96 12.68 24.77
N ILE A 398 2.64 12.06 23.64
CA ILE A 398 3.54 11.91 22.49
C ILE A 398 3.84 13.27 21.86
N ASN A 399 2.85 14.17 21.76
CA ASN A 399 3.01 15.55 21.27
C ASN A 399 3.93 16.45 22.12
N GLN A 400 4.40 16.01 23.29
CA GLN A 400 5.44 16.71 24.04
C GLN A 400 6.84 16.50 23.43
N LEU A 401 7.00 15.46 22.61
CA LEU A 401 8.20 15.17 21.84
C LEU A 401 8.09 15.80 20.45
N THR A 402 9.22 16.21 19.85
CA THR A 402 9.25 16.70 18.47
C THR A 402 9.22 15.52 17.49
N HIS A 403 8.39 15.59 16.44
CA HIS A 403 8.20 14.52 15.45
C HIS A 403 8.50 14.96 14.02
N TYR A 404 9.13 14.06 13.26
CA TYR A 404 9.33 14.16 11.81
C TYR A 404 8.90 12.87 11.10
N VAL A 405 8.49 12.97 9.83
CA VAL A 405 8.27 11.84 8.93
C VAL A 405 9.30 11.86 7.80
N ILE A 406 9.75 10.69 7.34
CA ILE A 406 10.54 10.54 6.11
C ILE A 406 9.63 10.73 4.90
N THR A 407 10.00 11.63 3.97
CA THR A 407 9.17 11.97 2.79
C THR A 407 9.69 11.39 1.47
N SER A 408 10.71 10.52 1.51
CA SER A 408 11.39 9.99 0.33
C SER A 408 12.13 8.69 0.69
N LYS A 409 12.11 7.68 -0.20
CA LYS A 409 12.95 6.48 -0.05
C LYS A 409 14.44 6.86 -0.15
N VAL A 410 15.09 6.96 1.01
CA VAL A 410 16.50 7.30 1.19
C VAL A 410 17.00 6.51 2.39
N ASP A 411 18.23 5.98 2.32
CA ASP A 411 18.82 5.23 3.44
C ASP A 411 18.77 6.03 4.74
N PHE A 412 18.46 5.33 5.84
CA PHE A 412 18.36 5.91 7.17
C PHE A 412 19.67 6.58 7.66
N LEU A 413 20.81 6.23 7.06
CA LEU A 413 22.11 6.85 7.32
C LEU A 413 22.39 8.12 6.48
N LEU A 414 21.50 8.48 5.55
CA LEU A 414 21.65 9.60 4.59
C LEU A 414 20.54 10.66 4.72
N ILE A 415 19.94 10.77 5.91
CA ILE A 415 18.88 11.73 6.24
C ILE A 415 19.38 13.17 6.07
N SER A 416 18.51 14.05 5.57
CA SER A 416 18.79 15.49 5.44
C SER A 416 17.48 16.28 5.51
N LYS A 417 17.53 17.61 5.81
CA LYS A 417 16.31 18.42 6.02
C LYS A 417 15.31 18.39 4.84
N ARG A 418 15.79 18.17 3.61
CA ARG A 418 14.95 18.03 2.40
C ARG A 418 14.19 16.70 2.29
N ASN A 419 14.55 15.69 3.10
CA ASN A 419 14.01 14.32 3.05
C ASN A 419 13.06 14.04 4.24
N ILE A 420 12.86 15.00 5.14
CA ILE A 420 12.01 14.87 6.32
C ILE A 420 11.07 16.06 6.46
N LYS A 421 9.92 15.84 7.07
CA LYS A 421 8.92 16.88 7.33
C LYS A 421 8.47 16.85 8.78
N ARG A 422 8.43 18.00 9.45
CA ARG A 422 7.91 18.08 10.84
C ARG A 422 6.40 17.82 10.84
N ILE A 423 5.94 17.07 11.83
CA ILE A 423 4.51 16.81 12.08
C ILE A 423 4.14 17.06 13.54
N ASN A 424 2.84 17.16 13.82
CA ASN A 424 2.25 16.99 15.15
C ASN A 424 1.10 15.98 15.05
N PHE A 425 0.83 15.20 16.10
CA PHE A 425 -0.31 14.28 16.10
C PHE A 425 -1.62 15.02 16.38
N SER A 426 -2.64 14.75 15.57
CA SER A 426 -3.98 15.27 15.76
C SER A 426 -4.67 14.54 16.92
N SER A 427 -5.46 15.27 17.72
CA SER A 427 -6.41 14.68 18.69
C SER A 427 -7.58 13.97 18.00
N HIS A 428 -7.64 13.99 16.67
CA HIS A 428 -8.71 13.42 15.86
C HIS A 428 -8.16 12.23 15.07
N PHE A 429 -8.87 11.11 15.13
CA PHE A 429 -8.54 9.91 14.37
C PHE A 429 -9.17 9.95 12.99
N VAL A 430 -8.55 9.24 12.05
CA VAL A 430 -9.08 9.09 10.68
C VAL A 430 -9.70 7.70 10.50
N ASP A 431 -10.95 7.70 10.07
CA ASP A 431 -11.68 6.53 9.60
C ASP A 431 -11.68 6.48 8.06
N LEU A 432 -12.12 5.37 7.48
CA LEU A 432 -12.21 5.18 6.04
C LEU A 432 -13.66 4.91 5.62
N VAL A 433 -14.07 5.50 4.51
CA VAL A 433 -15.39 5.30 3.89
C VAL A 433 -15.18 4.76 2.47
N VAL A 434 -15.90 3.70 2.13
CA VAL A 434 -15.98 3.12 0.78
C VAL A 434 -17.27 3.62 0.14
N SER A 435 -17.17 4.65 -0.70
CA SER A 435 -18.29 5.25 -1.42
C SER A 435 -18.55 4.44 -2.69
N VAL A 436 -19.72 3.84 -2.85
CA VAL A 436 -20.04 2.97 -3.99
C VAL A 436 -21.20 3.55 -4.80
N GLU A 437 -20.93 3.78 -6.09
CA GLU A 437 -21.89 4.25 -7.09
C GLU A 437 -22.22 3.12 -8.08
N GLN A 438 -23.38 3.19 -8.72
CA GLN A 438 -23.80 2.29 -9.80
C GLN A 438 -24.30 3.07 -11.01
N ASN A 439 -23.97 2.58 -12.20
CA ASN A 439 -24.62 2.96 -13.47
C ASN A 439 -25.13 1.69 -14.20
N GLU A 440 -25.65 1.85 -15.42
CA GLU A 440 -26.25 0.76 -16.22
C GLU A 440 -25.29 -0.41 -16.56
N SER A 441 -23.97 -0.23 -16.41
CA SER A 441 -22.95 -1.20 -16.84
C SER A 441 -21.89 -1.52 -15.79
N PHE A 442 -21.68 -0.63 -14.81
CA PHE A 442 -20.61 -0.75 -13.83
C PHE A 442 -21.04 -0.28 -12.43
N TYR A 443 -20.49 -0.96 -11.42
CA TYR A 443 -20.27 -0.38 -10.10
C TYR A 443 -18.93 0.37 -10.08
N THR A 444 -18.85 1.44 -9.31
CA THR A 444 -17.60 2.19 -9.07
C THR A 444 -17.46 2.47 -7.58
N SER A 445 -16.40 1.94 -6.97
CA SER A 445 -16.07 2.13 -5.56
C SER A 445 -14.90 3.10 -5.41
N ARG A 446 -15.00 4.06 -4.49
CA ARG A 446 -13.94 5.03 -4.16
C ARG A 446 -13.66 5.03 -2.66
N LEU A 447 -12.39 5.14 -2.28
CA LEU A 447 -12.02 5.39 -0.89
C LEU A 447 -12.06 6.88 -0.58
N LYS A 448 -12.71 7.24 0.52
CA LYS A 448 -12.69 8.56 1.14
C LYS A 448 -12.13 8.47 2.56
N LEU A 449 -11.47 9.53 3.01
CA LEU A 449 -11.12 9.67 4.43
C LEU A 449 -12.29 10.29 5.20
N LYS A 450 -12.50 9.89 6.44
CA LYS A 450 -13.47 10.51 7.36
C LYS A 450 -12.77 11.01 8.61
N ILE A 451 -12.78 12.33 8.80
CA ILE A 451 -12.12 13.02 9.93
C ILE A 451 -13.13 14.01 10.51
N ASN A 452 -13.41 13.92 11.82
CA ASN A 452 -14.44 14.72 12.50
C ASN A 452 -15.80 14.70 11.78
N ASP A 453 -16.22 13.48 11.40
CA ASP A 453 -17.43 13.17 10.62
C ASP A 453 -17.57 13.88 9.27
N LYS A 454 -16.49 14.49 8.78
CA LYS A 454 -16.40 15.04 7.42
C LYS A 454 -15.67 14.05 6.53
N GLU A 455 -16.32 13.70 5.43
CA GLU A 455 -15.67 13.03 4.30
C GLU A 455 -14.71 13.99 3.59
N ILE A 456 -13.57 13.47 3.16
CA ILE A 456 -12.49 14.17 2.48
C ILE A 456 -12.02 13.30 1.31
N GLU A 457 -12.02 13.87 0.11
CA GLU A 457 -11.56 13.20 -1.11
C GLU A 457 -10.02 13.09 -1.12
N PRO A 458 -9.42 11.88 -1.07
CA PRO A 458 -7.98 11.73 -0.85
C PRO A 458 -7.14 12.36 -1.96
N LYS A 459 -7.66 12.36 -3.19
CA LYS A 459 -6.99 12.91 -4.38
C LYS A 459 -6.85 14.44 -4.37
N GLU A 460 -7.62 15.15 -3.54
CA GLU A 460 -7.51 16.61 -3.38
C GLU A 460 -6.39 17.01 -2.41
N HIS A 461 -5.81 16.04 -1.69
CA HIS A 461 -4.84 16.28 -0.63
C HIS A 461 -3.49 15.58 -0.88
N ASN A 462 -2.39 16.27 -0.56
CA ASN A 462 -1.07 15.63 -0.51
C ASN A 462 -0.96 14.81 0.80
N ILE A 463 -1.30 13.52 0.71
CA ILE A 463 -1.30 12.56 1.81
C ILE A 463 0.01 11.77 1.82
N LEU A 464 0.72 11.76 2.96
CA LEU A 464 1.79 10.81 3.21
C LEU A 464 1.27 9.67 4.11
N LEU A 465 1.27 8.44 3.60
CA LEU A 465 0.85 7.25 4.35
C LEU A 465 2.01 6.71 5.19
N MET A 466 1.81 6.53 6.49
CA MET A 466 2.73 5.86 7.43
C MET A 466 2.05 4.60 7.99
N PRO A 467 2.78 3.68 8.65
CA PRO A 467 2.21 2.39 9.08
C PRO A 467 1.01 2.48 10.04
N TYR A 468 0.96 3.51 10.90
CA TYR A 468 -0.02 3.65 11.98
C TYR A 468 -0.86 4.94 11.94
N PHE A 469 -0.57 5.82 10.98
CA PHE A 469 -1.23 7.11 10.77
C PHE A 469 -1.02 7.58 9.33
N LEU A 470 -1.75 8.62 8.91
CA LEU A 470 -1.43 9.37 7.69
C LEU A 470 -1.20 10.85 8.03
N VAL A 471 -0.46 11.55 7.18
CA VAL A 471 -0.19 12.98 7.32
C VAL A 471 -0.90 13.75 6.23
N ILE A 472 -1.75 14.70 6.62
CA ILE A 472 -2.33 15.72 5.73
C ILE A 472 -1.73 17.05 6.14
N GLN A 473 -1.11 17.76 5.19
CA GLN A 473 -0.31 18.94 5.48
C GLN A 473 0.75 18.64 6.56
N ASN A 474 0.64 19.15 7.78
CA ASN A 474 1.58 18.92 8.88
C ASN A 474 0.97 18.10 10.04
N ASP A 475 -0.28 17.65 9.91
CA ASP A 475 -1.01 16.99 10.98
C ASP A 475 -1.07 15.48 10.72
N ALA A 476 -0.66 14.69 11.69
CA ALA A 476 -0.66 13.25 11.67
C ALA A 476 -1.94 12.71 12.31
N TYR A 477 -2.82 12.13 11.49
CA TYR A 477 -4.09 11.53 11.91
C TYR A 477 -3.90 10.02 12.09
N ILE A 478 -3.95 9.57 13.34
CA ILE A 478 -3.86 8.15 13.70
C ILE A 478 -5.10 7.42 13.16
N PHE A 479 -4.92 6.23 12.61
CA PHE A 479 -6.05 5.45 12.13
C PHE A 479 -6.99 5.11 13.29
N LYS A 480 -8.31 5.19 13.07
CA LYS A 480 -9.31 4.79 14.07
C LYS A 480 -9.26 3.27 14.36
N HIS A 481 -8.95 2.47 13.34
CA HIS A 481 -8.70 1.03 13.45
C HIS A 481 -7.37 0.67 12.75
N PRO A 482 -6.54 -0.24 13.29
CA PRO A 482 -5.20 -0.55 12.77
C PRO A 482 -5.21 -1.16 11.36
N GLU A 483 -6.32 -1.76 10.94
CA GLU A 483 -6.49 -2.34 9.62
C GLU A 483 -6.55 -1.29 8.49
N ILE A 484 -6.89 -0.03 8.79
CA ILE A 484 -7.12 1.03 7.78
C ILE A 484 -5.86 1.33 6.96
N GLY A 485 -4.69 1.45 7.60
CA GLY A 485 -3.43 1.72 6.89
C GLY A 485 -3.09 0.61 5.87
N ARG A 486 -3.36 -0.64 6.23
CA ARG A 486 -3.21 -1.80 5.34
C ARG A 486 -4.20 -1.73 4.18
N LEU A 487 -5.49 -1.48 4.44
CA LEU A 487 -6.49 -1.32 3.38
C LEU A 487 -6.12 -0.22 2.38
N ILE A 488 -5.66 0.95 2.84
CA ILE A 488 -5.20 2.03 1.96
C ILE A 488 -4.02 1.55 1.10
N SER A 489 -3.03 0.87 1.68
CA SER A 489 -1.87 0.35 0.92
C SER A 489 -2.23 -0.74 -0.10
N MET A 490 -3.32 -1.50 0.12
CA MET A 490 -3.75 -2.60 -0.75
C MET A 490 -4.70 -2.16 -1.87
N LEU A 491 -5.53 -1.15 -1.60
CA LEU A 491 -6.55 -0.65 -2.52
C LEU A 491 -6.07 0.58 -3.32
N GLY A 492 -5.20 1.41 -2.72
CA GLY A 492 -4.81 2.70 -3.26
C GLY A 492 -5.93 3.75 -3.18
N TRP A 493 -5.68 4.93 -3.74
CA TRP A 493 -6.68 6.02 -3.82
C TRP A 493 -7.48 6.01 -5.13
N ASP A 494 -7.20 5.07 -6.03
CA ASP A 494 -7.92 4.95 -7.29
C ASP A 494 -9.27 4.25 -7.14
N GLU A 495 -10.17 4.53 -8.06
CA GLU A 495 -11.49 3.92 -8.05
C GLU A 495 -11.42 2.45 -8.51
N ILE A 496 -12.29 1.62 -7.97
CA ILE A 496 -12.42 0.20 -8.33
C ILE A 496 -13.70 0.05 -9.15
N ILE A 497 -13.53 -0.18 -10.45
CA ILE A 497 -14.62 -0.35 -11.41
C ILE A 497 -14.87 -1.84 -11.60
N VAL A 498 -16.11 -2.28 -11.43
CA VAL A 498 -16.52 -3.69 -11.57
C VAL A 498 -17.79 -3.77 -12.39
N ASP A 499 -17.86 -4.77 -13.26
CA ASP A 499 -19.01 -5.04 -14.11
C ASP A 499 -20.27 -5.39 -13.28
N THR A 500 -21.45 -4.89 -13.67
CA THR A 500 -22.74 -5.24 -13.06
C THR A 500 -23.01 -6.75 -13.04
N ASP A 501 -22.48 -7.46 -14.04
CA ASP A 501 -22.62 -8.90 -14.26
C ASP A 501 -21.77 -9.71 -13.25
N HIS A 502 -21.03 -9.02 -12.36
CA HIS A 502 -20.28 -9.56 -11.23
C HIS A 502 -20.79 -9.03 -9.86
N SER A 503 -22.02 -8.51 -9.82
CA SER A 503 -22.69 -7.97 -8.62
C SER A 503 -22.53 -8.83 -7.36
N ALA A 504 -22.79 -10.14 -7.43
CA ALA A 504 -22.67 -11.05 -6.29
C ALA A 504 -21.23 -11.13 -5.73
N GLN A 505 -20.22 -11.15 -6.59
CA GLN A 505 -18.80 -11.20 -6.16
C GLN A 505 -18.34 -9.84 -5.63
N PHE A 506 -18.80 -8.74 -6.25
CA PHE A 506 -18.49 -7.38 -5.80
C PHE A 506 -19.12 -7.07 -4.45
N THR A 507 -20.40 -7.37 -4.28
CA THR A 507 -21.14 -7.25 -3.01
C THR A 507 -20.47 -8.08 -1.92
N SER A 508 -20.06 -9.32 -2.21
CA SER A 508 -19.29 -10.13 -1.27
C SER A 508 -17.87 -9.59 -0.96
N PHE A 509 -17.30 -8.74 -1.80
CA PHE A 509 -16.05 -8.02 -1.52
C PHE A 509 -16.32 -6.78 -0.64
N LEU A 510 -17.33 -5.98 -0.96
CA LEU A 510 -17.79 -4.87 -0.12
C LEU A 510 -18.15 -5.32 1.30
N PHE A 511 -18.78 -6.50 1.45
CA PHE A 511 -19.04 -7.12 2.76
C PHE A 511 -17.76 -7.42 3.56
N SER A 512 -16.68 -7.87 2.91
CA SER A 512 -15.38 -8.05 3.60
C SER A 512 -14.73 -6.72 4.01
N LEU A 513 -15.07 -5.61 3.36
CA LEU A 513 -14.65 -4.27 3.78
C LEU A 513 -15.53 -3.69 4.90
N TYR A 514 -16.85 -3.93 4.89
CA TYR A 514 -17.79 -3.37 5.87
C TYR A 514 -17.46 -3.74 7.33
N ASN A 515 -16.97 -4.97 7.54
CA ASN A 515 -16.49 -5.46 8.83
C ASN A 515 -15.25 -4.68 9.34
N ILE A 516 -14.62 -3.83 8.51
CA ILE A 516 -13.39 -3.07 8.81
C ILE A 516 -13.63 -1.55 8.71
N VAL A 517 -14.37 -1.08 7.71
CA VAL A 517 -14.55 0.34 7.35
C VAL A 517 -16.03 0.65 7.04
N GLU A 518 -16.42 1.92 6.93
CA GLU A 518 -17.80 2.27 6.51
C GLU A 518 -17.95 1.98 5.00
N VAL A 519 -19.07 1.40 4.55
CA VAL A 519 -19.39 1.24 3.12
C VAL A 519 -20.75 1.85 2.84
N GLN A 520 -20.78 2.78 1.88
CA GLN A 520 -21.99 3.46 1.42
C GLN A 520 -22.45 2.79 0.12
N PHE A 521 -23.43 1.88 0.24
CA PHE A 521 -23.96 1.10 -0.88
C PHE A 521 -25.00 1.90 -1.69
N PRO A 522 -25.11 1.69 -3.02
CA PRO A 522 -26.32 1.97 -3.80
C PRO A 522 -27.52 1.25 -3.19
N ASN A 523 -28.73 1.80 -3.35
CA ASN A 523 -29.95 1.20 -2.80
C ASN A 523 -30.21 -0.21 -3.36
N GLU A 524 -29.76 -0.44 -4.59
CA GLU A 524 -29.97 -1.61 -5.43
C GLU A 524 -29.15 -2.84 -4.98
N ILE A 525 -28.04 -2.62 -4.26
CA ILE A 525 -27.19 -3.66 -3.66
C ILE A 525 -26.98 -3.48 -2.16
N LYS A 526 -27.81 -2.64 -1.51
CA LYS A 526 -27.75 -2.44 -0.07
C LYS A 526 -28.19 -3.74 0.63
N PRO A 527 -27.37 -4.30 1.55
CA PRO A 527 -27.73 -5.51 2.27
C PRO A 527 -28.89 -5.28 3.23
N ASP A 528 -29.73 -6.29 3.39
CA ASP A 528 -30.63 -6.39 4.53
C ASP A 528 -29.82 -6.52 5.83
N THR A 529 -30.22 -5.73 6.84
CA THR A 529 -29.57 -5.69 8.15
C THR A 529 -30.44 -6.40 9.17
N VAL A 530 -29.95 -7.50 9.72
CA VAL A 530 -30.63 -8.30 10.74
C VAL A 530 -29.99 -7.99 12.09
N THR A 531 -30.69 -7.21 12.92
CA THR A 531 -30.27 -7.04 14.32
C THR A 531 -30.48 -8.34 15.07
N LEU A 532 -29.41 -8.79 15.73
CA LEU A 532 -29.40 -9.95 16.60
C LEU A 532 -29.91 -9.57 17.99
N GLU A 533 -30.60 -10.48 18.64
CA GLU A 533 -31.18 -10.26 19.97
C GLU A 533 -30.92 -11.47 20.88
N ASN A 534 -30.95 -11.24 22.20
CA ASN A 534 -30.94 -12.24 23.26
C ASN A 534 -29.70 -13.18 23.32
N PRO A 535 -28.52 -12.63 23.72
CA PRO A 535 -27.35 -13.34 24.22
C PRO A 535 -27.48 -14.77 24.76
N HIS A 536 -26.80 -15.78 24.20
CA HIS A 536 -26.17 -16.77 25.09
C HIS A 536 -24.72 -16.39 25.33
N TRP A 537 -24.36 -16.12 26.58
CA TRP A 537 -22.99 -15.88 26.99
C TRP A 537 -22.23 -17.20 27.14
N LYS A 538 -21.06 -17.30 26.50
CA LYS A 538 -20.15 -18.44 26.57
C LYS A 538 -18.74 -17.99 26.95
N ILE A 539 -17.97 -18.89 27.55
CA ILE A 539 -16.54 -18.69 27.81
C ILE A 539 -15.78 -19.94 27.37
N LYS A 540 -14.88 -19.80 26.37
CA LYS A 540 -13.84 -20.82 26.15
C LYS A 540 -12.59 -20.47 26.95
N ILE A 541 -12.16 -21.39 27.80
CA ILE A 541 -10.90 -21.34 28.56
C ILE A 541 -9.86 -22.22 27.84
N ARG A 542 -8.59 -21.84 27.93
CA ARG A 542 -7.46 -22.65 27.45
C ARG A 542 -6.17 -22.30 28.20
N GLU A 543 -5.27 -23.27 28.30
CA GLU A 543 -3.93 -23.07 28.85
C GLU A 543 -2.98 -22.47 27.80
N LYS A 544 -2.01 -21.65 28.25
CA LYS A 544 -0.90 -21.16 27.41
C LYS A 544 0.36 -20.99 28.26
N GLY A 545 0.98 -22.10 28.65
CA GLY A 545 2.00 -22.13 29.69
C GLY A 545 1.39 -21.73 31.03
N ASN A 546 2.10 -20.93 31.82
CA ASN A 546 1.68 -20.51 33.18
C ASN A 546 0.42 -19.60 33.25
N TYR A 547 -0.36 -19.49 32.17
CA TYR A 547 -1.51 -18.60 32.05
C TYR A 547 -2.74 -19.33 31.53
N LEU A 548 -3.90 -18.97 32.08
CA LEU A 548 -5.21 -19.34 31.54
C LEU A 548 -5.76 -18.16 30.73
N VAL A 549 -6.13 -18.42 29.48
CA VAL A 549 -6.71 -17.43 28.56
C VAL A 549 -8.21 -17.67 28.48
N PHE A 550 -8.98 -16.65 28.83
CA PHE A 550 -10.44 -16.65 28.81
C PHE A 550 -10.91 -15.95 27.53
N THR A 551 -11.78 -16.60 26.77
CA THR A 551 -12.37 -16.05 25.55
C THR A 551 -13.88 -15.91 25.76
N PRO A 552 -14.40 -14.71 26.10
CA PRO A 552 -15.83 -14.48 26.15
C PRO A 552 -16.40 -14.55 24.73
N MET A 553 -17.57 -15.17 24.59
CA MET A 553 -18.23 -15.37 23.30
C MET A 553 -19.74 -15.14 23.42
N LEU A 554 -20.32 -14.35 22.51
CA LEU A 554 -21.77 -14.20 22.35
C LEU A 554 -22.24 -15.21 21.28
N GLU A 555 -23.11 -16.14 21.65
CA GLU A 555 -23.82 -17.01 20.69
C GLU A 555 -25.22 -16.46 20.43
N TYR A 556 -25.65 -16.53 19.16
CA TYR A 556 -26.98 -16.16 18.70
C TYR A 556 -27.58 -17.31 17.88
N GLY A 557 -28.30 -18.20 18.57
CA GLY A 557 -28.83 -19.43 17.99
C GLY A 557 -27.74 -20.36 17.43
N GLU A 558 -28.14 -21.36 16.64
CA GLU A 558 -27.23 -22.41 16.14
C GLU A 558 -26.18 -21.95 15.10
N GLN A 559 -26.08 -20.65 14.79
CA GLN A 559 -25.52 -20.18 13.51
C GLN A 559 -24.48 -19.07 13.58
N LEU A 560 -24.29 -18.42 14.74
CA LEU A 560 -23.27 -17.37 14.90
C LEU A 560 -22.70 -17.35 16.33
N GLU A 561 -21.37 -17.43 16.44
CA GLU A 561 -20.62 -17.17 17.66
C GLU A 561 -19.64 -16.01 17.43
N VAL A 562 -19.57 -15.06 18.36
CA VAL A 562 -18.76 -13.84 18.26
C VAL A 562 -17.86 -13.70 19.48
N LYS A 563 -16.54 -13.61 19.25
CA LYS A 563 -15.50 -13.60 20.29
C LYS A 563 -15.18 -12.17 20.73
N LEU A 564 -15.27 -11.88 22.03
CA LEU A 564 -14.97 -10.57 22.60
C LEU A 564 -13.48 -10.45 23.01
N PRO A 565 -12.90 -9.23 23.02
CA PRO A 565 -13.48 -7.97 22.53
C PRO A 565 -13.64 -7.96 21.00
N VAL A 566 -14.63 -7.22 20.51
CA VAL A 566 -14.79 -6.95 19.08
C VAL A 566 -14.60 -5.47 18.80
N ASP A 567 -13.83 -5.14 17.77
CA ASP A 567 -13.64 -3.76 17.33
C ASP A 567 -14.85 -3.22 16.52
N LYS A 568 -15.77 -4.12 16.10
CA LYS A 568 -17.07 -3.79 15.48
C LYS A 568 -18.18 -4.80 15.83
N TRP A 569 -19.40 -4.29 15.86
CA TRP A 569 -20.68 -4.99 16.02
C TRP A 569 -21.26 -5.70 14.78
N LEU A 570 -20.54 -5.79 13.65
CA LEU A 570 -21.12 -6.20 12.35
C LEU A 570 -20.49 -7.49 11.82
N PHE A 571 -21.35 -8.44 11.41
CA PHE A 571 -20.95 -9.81 11.04
C PHE A 571 -21.67 -10.32 9.80
N THR A 572 -20.94 -11.07 8.97
CA THR A 572 -21.46 -11.69 7.74
C THR A 572 -21.24 -13.19 7.80
N LYS A 573 -22.32 -13.98 7.81
CA LYS A 573 -22.20 -15.44 7.81
C LYS A 573 -21.72 -15.93 6.44
N LYS A 574 -20.87 -16.97 6.41
CA LYS A 574 -20.30 -17.50 5.17
C LYS A 574 -21.42 -18.06 4.27
N ASN A 575 -21.53 -17.51 3.06
CA ASN A 575 -22.58 -17.75 2.06
C ASN A 575 -23.97 -17.15 2.37
N ASP A 576 -24.05 -16.16 3.27
CA ASP A 576 -25.25 -15.37 3.52
C ASP A 576 -25.16 -14.00 2.79
N GLN A 577 -26.31 -13.38 2.52
CA GLN A 577 -26.40 -12.01 1.97
C GLN A 577 -26.79 -10.96 3.02
N ASN A 578 -27.29 -11.40 4.19
CA ASN A 578 -27.63 -10.54 5.31
C ASN A 578 -26.38 -10.05 6.05
N ILE A 579 -26.43 -8.81 6.55
CA ILE A 579 -25.48 -8.31 7.54
C ILE A 579 -26.12 -8.38 8.92
N TYR A 580 -25.49 -9.10 9.83
CA TYR A 580 -25.95 -9.24 11.20
C TYR A 580 -25.36 -8.14 12.08
N THR A 581 -26.19 -7.47 12.88
CA THR A 581 -25.78 -6.39 13.78
C THR A 581 -25.92 -6.85 15.23
N ILE A 582 -24.89 -6.67 16.04
CA ILE A 582 -24.91 -6.93 17.50
C ILE A 582 -25.29 -5.63 18.23
N PRO A 583 -26.18 -5.66 19.24
CA PRO A 583 -26.36 -4.51 20.12
C PRO A 583 -25.06 -4.19 20.87
N GLU A 584 -24.59 -2.93 20.81
CA GLU A 584 -23.44 -2.47 21.62
C GLU A 584 -23.62 -2.82 23.10
N GLU A 585 -24.85 -2.67 23.60
CA GLU A 585 -25.24 -3.00 24.98
C GLU A 585 -24.90 -4.44 25.40
N ASP A 586 -24.95 -5.42 24.49
CA ASP A 586 -24.67 -6.82 24.81
C ASP A 586 -23.16 -7.14 24.82
N ILE A 587 -22.38 -6.42 24.01
CA ILE A 587 -20.91 -6.41 24.11
C ILE A 587 -20.50 -5.76 25.43
N ASP A 588 -21.12 -4.62 25.75
CA ASP A 588 -20.84 -3.80 26.92
C ASP A 588 -21.14 -4.54 28.23
N LYS A 589 -22.31 -5.19 28.33
CA LYS A 589 -22.69 -6.02 29.49
C LYS A 589 -21.69 -7.14 29.74
N PHE A 590 -21.32 -7.91 28.71
CA PHE A 590 -20.47 -9.08 28.92
C PHE A 590 -19.00 -8.71 29.13
N THR A 591 -18.51 -7.66 28.46
CA THR A 591 -17.18 -7.09 28.71
C THR A 591 -17.10 -6.51 30.13
N ARG A 592 -18.12 -5.78 30.58
CA ARG A 592 -18.21 -5.26 31.96
C ARG A 592 -18.24 -6.38 33.00
N PHE A 593 -19.07 -7.40 32.79
CA PHE A 593 -19.06 -8.61 33.63
C PHE A 593 -17.64 -9.18 33.75
N PHE A 594 -16.88 -9.27 32.66
CA PHE A 594 -15.51 -9.79 32.69
C PHE A 594 -14.54 -8.91 33.49
N LEU A 595 -14.57 -7.59 33.26
CA LEU A 595 -13.72 -6.62 33.97
C LEU A 595 -13.96 -6.65 35.49
N GLU A 596 -15.22 -6.83 35.92
CA GLU A 596 -15.62 -6.93 37.32
C GLU A 596 -15.16 -8.22 38.03
N GLN A 597 -14.52 -9.18 37.34
CA GLN A 597 -14.06 -10.42 37.99
C GLN A 597 -12.64 -10.35 38.55
N HIS A 598 -11.71 -9.58 37.95
CA HIS A 598 -10.32 -9.52 38.41
C HIS A 598 -9.60 -8.28 37.88
N GLU A 599 -8.87 -7.55 38.73
CA GLU A 599 -8.15 -6.31 38.36
C GLU A 599 -7.25 -6.45 37.11
N GLN A 600 -6.48 -7.55 37.03
CA GLN A 600 -5.62 -7.85 35.89
C GLN A 600 -6.38 -7.97 34.55
N PHE A 601 -7.70 -8.21 34.52
CA PHE A 601 -8.45 -8.27 33.27
C PHE A 601 -8.56 -6.91 32.56
N GLU A 602 -8.65 -5.80 33.28
CA GLU A 602 -8.61 -4.47 32.67
C GLU A 602 -7.23 -4.20 32.06
N TYR A 603 -6.17 -4.44 32.83
CA TYR A 603 -4.79 -4.29 32.37
C TYR A 603 -4.46 -5.18 31.17
N ASN A 604 -4.88 -6.45 31.18
CA ASN A 604 -4.59 -7.41 30.10
C ASN A 604 -5.44 -7.15 28.85
N LEU A 605 -6.69 -6.71 29.00
CA LEU A 605 -7.50 -6.22 27.88
C LEU A 605 -6.86 -4.98 27.25
N PHE A 606 -6.43 -4.02 28.07
CA PHE A 606 -5.81 -2.77 27.63
C PHE A 606 -4.44 -2.97 26.95
N ASN A 607 -3.56 -3.81 27.49
CA ASN A 607 -2.21 -3.98 26.93
C ASN A 607 -2.11 -5.07 25.85
N HIS A 608 -2.99 -6.09 25.87
CA HIS A 608 -2.84 -7.28 25.01
C HIS A 608 -4.11 -7.69 24.26
N GLY A 609 -5.26 -7.03 24.51
CA GLY A 609 -6.51 -7.30 23.79
C GLY A 609 -7.11 -8.69 24.06
N SER A 610 -6.84 -9.26 25.24
CA SER A 610 -7.35 -10.59 25.63
C SER A 610 -7.42 -10.72 27.15
N PHE A 611 -8.44 -11.42 27.64
CA PHE A 611 -8.58 -11.75 29.05
C PHE A 611 -7.70 -12.94 29.42
N PHE A 612 -6.75 -12.77 30.32
CA PHE A 612 -5.95 -13.86 30.86
C PHE A 612 -5.53 -13.59 32.31
N LEU A 613 -5.26 -14.66 33.06
CA LEU A 613 -4.69 -14.63 34.41
C LEU A 613 -3.51 -15.60 34.49
N HIS A 614 -2.54 -15.30 35.36
CA HIS A 614 -1.49 -16.26 35.69
C HIS A 614 -2.05 -17.32 36.64
N TYR A 615 -1.55 -18.56 36.58
CA TYR A 615 -2.11 -19.68 37.34
C TYR A 615 -2.14 -19.46 38.86
N LYS A 616 -1.21 -18.64 39.38
CA LYS A 616 -1.17 -18.27 40.80
C LYS A 616 -2.39 -17.44 41.20
N ASP A 617 -2.78 -16.49 40.37
CA ASP A 617 -3.85 -15.53 40.64
C ASP A 617 -5.21 -16.23 40.51
N TYR A 618 -5.34 -17.11 39.52
CA TYR A 618 -6.48 -18.03 39.34
C TYR A 618 -6.75 -18.92 40.57
N LEU A 619 -5.69 -19.37 41.25
CA LEU A 619 -5.77 -20.17 42.49
C LEU A 619 -5.77 -19.31 43.77
N TYR A 620 -5.47 -18.01 43.68
CA TYR A 620 -5.35 -17.12 44.84
C TYR A 620 -6.72 -16.88 45.47
N GLU A 621 -6.81 -16.99 46.81
CA GLU A 621 -8.06 -16.90 47.59
C GLU A 621 -9.24 -17.70 46.98
N ASN A 622 -8.92 -18.80 46.29
CA ASN A 622 -9.86 -19.69 45.60
C ASN A 622 -10.72 -18.97 44.54
N TRP A 623 -10.19 -17.91 43.91
CA TRP A 623 -10.87 -17.05 42.93
C TRP A 623 -11.68 -17.84 41.90
N PHE A 624 -11.11 -18.93 41.36
CA PHE A 624 -11.77 -19.77 40.36
C PHE A 624 -13.15 -20.29 40.81
N LEU A 625 -13.33 -20.68 42.08
CA LEU A 625 -14.63 -21.14 42.58
C LEU A 625 -15.68 -20.03 42.58
N GLN A 626 -15.27 -18.80 42.95
CA GLN A 626 -16.15 -17.62 42.97
C GLN A 626 -16.54 -17.21 41.53
N PHE A 627 -15.56 -17.24 40.62
CA PHE A 627 -15.77 -16.98 39.20
C PHE A 627 -16.73 -17.98 38.55
N PHE A 628 -16.54 -19.29 38.78
CA PHE A 628 -17.40 -20.33 38.22
C PHE A 628 -18.79 -20.39 38.87
N GLU A 629 -18.93 -19.97 40.14
CA GLU A 629 -20.22 -19.76 40.77
C GLU A 629 -21.00 -18.62 40.09
N LYS A 630 -20.42 -17.42 39.99
CA LYS A 630 -21.03 -16.30 39.25
C LYS A 630 -21.39 -16.67 37.81
N CYS A 631 -20.54 -17.45 37.12
CA CYS A 631 -20.85 -17.92 35.77
C CYS A 631 -22.10 -18.81 35.72
N ARG A 632 -22.31 -19.70 36.70
CA ARG A 632 -23.55 -20.49 36.81
C ARG A 632 -24.76 -19.60 37.11
N ASP A 633 -24.61 -18.64 38.02
CA ASP A 633 -25.70 -17.72 38.40
C ASP A 633 -26.18 -16.85 37.22
N TYR A 634 -25.25 -16.47 36.33
CA TYR A 634 -25.52 -15.74 35.09
C TYR A 634 -25.87 -16.65 33.88
N GLY A 635 -25.96 -17.97 34.06
CA GLY A 635 -26.28 -18.92 32.98
C GLY A 635 -25.21 -19.06 31.90
N ILE A 636 -23.96 -18.73 32.21
CA ILE A 636 -22.84 -18.70 31.25
C ILE A 636 -22.30 -20.12 31.01
N SER A 637 -22.30 -20.55 29.74
CA SER A 637 -21.79 -21.87 29.35
C SER A 637 -20.26 -21.85 29.16
N ILE A 638 -19.55 -22.84 29.70
CA ILE A 638 -18.07 -22.87 29.75
C ILE A 638 -17.52 -24.09 29.04
N PHE A 639 -16.45 -23.89 28.26
CA PHE A 639 -15.85 -24.91 27.38
C PHE A 639 -14.31 -24.90 27.49
N GLY A 640 -13.66 -26.04 27.23
CA GLY A 640 -12.20 -26.17 27.23
C GLY A 640 -11.57 -26.42 28.62
N LEU A 641 -12.38 -26.69 29.66
CA LEU A 641 -11.88 -27.09 30.99
C LEU A 641 -11.30 -28.51 30.95
N GLU A 642 -11.91 -29.35 30.12
CA GLU A 642 -11.51 -30.70 29.73
C GLU A 642 -10.23 -30.74 28.88
N GLU A 643 -9.82 -29.61 28.29
CA GLU A 643 -8.59 -29.45 27.50
C GLU A 643 -7.39 -28.96 28.33
N LEU A 644 -7.54 -28.71 29.65
CA LEU A 644 -6.47 -28.21 30.52
C LEU A 644 -5.54 -29.34 31.00
N GLU A 645 -4.23 -29.12 30.92
CA GLU A 645 -3.21 -30.12 31.28
C GLU A 645 -2.74 -29.96 32.73
N ASN A 646 -2.34 -28.75 33.13
CA ASN A 646 -1.70 -28.50 34.43
C ASN A 646 -2.66 -27.93 35.49
N TYR A 647 -3.81 -27.38 35.07
CA TYR A 647 -4.70 -26.59 35.93
C TYR A 647 -6.18 -27.02 35.86
N LYS A 648 -6.44 -28.32 35.63
CA LYS A 648 -7.79 -28.90 35.57
C LYS A 648 -8.47 -28.93 36.95
N MET A 649 -8.95 -27.80 37.42
CA MET A 649 -9.69 -27.66 38.68
C MET A 649 -11.16 -28.08 38.53
N ASN A 650 -11.73 -28.73 39.55
CA ASN A 650 -13.18 -28.88 39.63
C ASN A 650 -13.81 -27.53 39.96
N THR A 651 -14.86 -27.14 39.23
CA THR A 651 -15.44 -25.79 39.28
C THR A 651 -16.58 -25.63 40.29
N TYR A 652 -17.00 -26.70 40.97
CA TYR A 652 -18.01 -26.66 42.01
C TYR A 652 -17.39 -26.40 43.38
N LYS A 653 -18.07 -25.61 44.22
CA LYS A 653 -17.76 -25.60 45.65
C LYS A 653 -17.95 -27.02 46.20
N PRO A 654 -17.05 -27.49 47.08
CA PRO A 654 -17.25 -28.75 47.76
C PRO A 654 -18.50 -28.68 48.66
N SER A 655 -19.21 -29.79 48.74
CA SER A 655 -20.21 -30.08 49.76
C SER A 655 -19.65 -31.17 50.68
N ILE A 656 -19.93 -31.09 51.97
CA ILE A 656 -19.66 -32.15 52.93
C ILE A 656 -20.96 -32.50 53.66
N LYS A 657 -21.23 -33.79 53.84
CA LYS A 657 -22.30 -34.32 54.68
C LYS A 657 -21.70 -35.31 55.66
N MET A 658 -22.23 -35.32 56.88
CA MET A 658 -21.66 -36.11 57.96
C MET A 658 -22.71 -36.89 58.74
N GLY A 659 -22.35 -38.11 59.13
CA GLY A 659 -23.13 -38.99 60.00
C GLY A 659 -22.28 -39.54 61.13
N LEU A 660 -22.90 -39.85 62.27
CA LEU A 660 -22.23 -40.49 63.40
C LEU A 660 -23.11 -41.58 64.02
N SER A 661 -22.60 -42.81 64.04
CA SER A 661 -23.21 -43.94 64.74
C SER A 661 -22.23 -44.58 65.75
N SER A 662 -22.72 -44.93 66.93
CA SER A 662 -21.89 -45.55 67.98
C SER A 662 -21.90 -47.07 67.85
N GLY A 663 -20.71 -47.67 67.73
CA GLY A 663 -20.47 -49.07 68.01
C GLY A 663 -20.17 -49.33 69.50
N ILE A 664 -19.52 -50.45 69.78
CA ILE A 664 -19.09 -50.84 71.15
C ILE A 664 -17.83 -50.05 71.52
N ASP A 665 -16.71 -50.27 70.82
CA ASP A 665 -15.41 -49.65 71.11
C ASP A 665 -15.04 -48.49 70.17
N TRP A 666 -15.81 -48.30 69.10
CA TRP A 666 -15.59 -47.27 68.07
C TRP A 666 -16.87 -46.49 67.76
N PHE A 667 -16.71 -45.30 67.20
CA PHE A 667 -17.72 -44.65 66.37
C PHE A 667 -17.50 -45.05 64.91
N ASN A 668 -18.59 -45.21 64.16
CA ASN A 668 -18.54 -45.10 62.70
C ASN A 668 -18.86 -43.64 62.35
N VAL A 669 -17.98 -43.01 61.59
CA VAL A 669 -18.14 -41.66 61.06
C VAL A 669 -18.41 -41.81 59.57
N ASP A 670 -19.54 -41.29 59.11
CA ASP A 670 -19.88 -41.23 57.69
C ASP A 670 -19.53 -39.82 57.22
N VAL A 671 -18.74 -39.67 56.15
CA VAL A 671 -18.24 -38.36 55.68
C VAL A 671 -18.22 -38.35 54.15
N ASP A 672 -19.32 -37.86 53.57
CA ASP A 672 -19.52 -37.76 52.14
C ASP A 672 -19.11 -36.36 51.66
N ILE A 673 -17.95 -36.28 51.00
CA ILE A 673 -17.50 -35.07 50.31
C ILE A 673 -17.91 -35.20 48.83
N SER A 674 -18.56 -34.18 48.26
CA SER A 674 -18.88 -34.14 46.82
C SER A 674 -18.59 -32.78 46.18
N TYR A 675 -18.37 -32.79 44.87
CA TYR A 675 -18.16 -31.59 44.05
C TYR A 675 -19.25 -31.57 42.97
N GLY A 676 -20.34 -30.85 43.24
CA GLY A 676 -21.61 -31.08 42.54
C GLY A 676 -22.07 -32.54 42.74
N ASP A 677 -22.42 -33.22 41.64
CA ASP A 677 -22.84 -34.62 41.64
C ASP A 677 -21.68 -35.62 41.86
N GLN A 678 -20.42 -35.16 41.85
CA GLN A 678 -19.24 -36.02 41.92
C GLN A 678 -18.84 -36.31 43.38
N ALA A 679 -19.31 -37.43 43.94
CA ALA A 679 -18.90 -37.90 45.27
C ALA A 679 -17.46 -38.43 45.29
N VAL A 680 -16.73 -38.18 46.38
CA VAL A 680 -15.34 -38.59 46.60
C VAL A 680 -15.28 -39.79 47.55
N PRO A 681 -14.75 -40.96 47.14
CA PRO A 681 -14.65 -42.11 48.02
C PRO A 681 -13.78 -41.81 49.25
N ALA A 682 -14.24 -42.21 50.45
CA ALA A 682 -13.60 -41.92 51.73
C ALA A 682 -12.09 -42.14 51.74
N LYS A 683 -11.63 -43.26 51.18
CA LYS A 683 -10.21 -43.60 51.05
C LYS A 683 -9.38 -42.50 50.36
N VAL A 684 -9.88 -41.91 49.28
CA VAL A 684 -9.14 -40.96 48.44
C VAL A 684 -8.90 -39.65 49.19
N TRP A 685 -9.93 -39.10 49.85
CA TRP A 685 -9.75 -37.89 50.65
C TRP A 685 -8.93 -38.18 51.92
N LEU A 686 -9.10 -39.34 52.56
CA LEU A 686 -8.27 -39.77 53.71
C LEU A 686 -6.78 -39.89 53.34
N GLU A 687 -6.44 -40.33 52.13
CA GLU A 687 -5.06 -40.40 51.64
C GLU A 687 -4.48 -39.00 51.38
N ALA A 688 -5.21 -38.11 50.69
CA ALA A 688 -4.79 -36.72 50.49
C ALA A 688 -4.57 -35.95 51.82
N MET A 689 -5.47 -36.12 52.79
CA MET A 689 -5.33 -35.50 54.12
C MET A 689 -4.09 -36.00 54.89
N LYS A 690 -3.74 -37.30 54.77
CA LYS A 690 -2.50 -37.85 55.32
C LYS A 690 -1.26 -37.27 54.63
N SER A 691 -1.32 -37.07 53.31
CA SER A 691 -0.26 -36.41 52.52
C SER A 691 -0.17 -34.88 52.75
N ASN A 692 -1.11 -34.28 53.50
CA ASN A 692 -1.24 -32.82 53.67
C ASN A 692 -1.55 -32.09 52.34
N GLU A 693 -2.29 -32.74 51.44
CA GLU A 693 -2.69 -32.20 50.14
C GLU A 693 -4.07 -31.54 50.26
N LYS A 694 -4.18 -30.23 50.01
CA LYS A 694 -5.48 -29.52 49.96
C LYS A 694 -6.31 -29.86 48.72
N TYR A 695 -5.68 -30.43 47.70
CA TYR A 695 -6.29 -30.78 46.41
C TYR A 695 -6.38 -32.30 46.28
N ILE A 696 -7.55 -32.80 45.89
CA ILE A 696 -7.83 -34.22 45.68
C ILE A 696 -8.02 -34.48 44.19
N LEU A 697 -7.32 -35.49 43.65
CA LEU A 697 -7.60 -35.99 42.30
C LEU A 697 -8.93 -36.75 42.28
N LEU A 698 -9.89 -36.23 41.53
CA LEU A 698 -11.25 -36.77 41.39
C LEU A 698 -11.33 -37.78 40.23
N GLY A 699 -12.44 -38.53 40.16
CA GLY A 699 -12.60 -39.65 39.23
C GLY A 699 -12.62 -39.29 37.73
N ASP A 700 -12.77 -38.01 37.39
CA ASP A 700 -12.67 -37.47 36.02
C ASP A 700 -11.27 -36.90 35.70
N GLY A 701 -10.34 -36.96 36.66
CA GLY A 701 -9.01 -36.36 36.57
C GLY A 701 -8.97 -34.86 36.91
N SER A 702 -10.05 -34.24 37.39
CA SER A 702 -10.00 -32.88 37.93
C SER A 702 -9.46 -32.85 39.37
N LEU A 703 -8.99 -31.68 39.81
CA LEU A 703 -8.57 -31.43 41.19
C LEU A 703 -9.68 -30.73 41.98
N GLY A 704 -10.24 -31.40 42.98
CA GLY A 704 -11.16 -30.81 43.96
C GLY A 704 -10.41 -30.18 45.13
N LEU A 705 -10.72 -28.91 45.45
CA LEU A 705 -10.16 -28.21 46.61
C LEU A 705 -11.01 -28.47 47.87
N ILE A 706 -10.38 -28.93 48.96
CA ILE A 706 -10.98 -28.89 50.30
C ILE A 706 -10.81 -27.48 50.91
N PRO A 707 -11.85 -26.88 51.54
CA PRO A 707 -11.74 -25.58 52.19
C PRO A 707 -10.88 -25.64 53.45
N ASP A 708 -10.17 -24.56 53.76
CA ASP A 708 -9.29 -24.47 54.94
C ASP A 708 -10.04 -24.69 56.27
N GLU A 709 -11.32 -24.32 56.30
CA GLU A 709 -12.27 -24.56 57.38
C GLU A 709 -12.29 -26.06 57.77
N TRP A 710 -12.56 -26.94 56.81
CA TRP A 710 -12.68 -28.38 57.07
C TRP A 710 -11.33 -29.09 57.04
N PHE A 711 -10.35 -28.57 56.28
CA PHE A 711 -9.04 -29.20 56.05
C PHE A 711 -8.34 -29.60 57.35
N HIS A 712 -8.32 -28.72 58.35
CA HIS A 712 -7.64 -28.98 59.62
C HIS A 712 -8.30 -30.12 60.42
N SER A 713 -9.63 -30.19 60.43
CA SER A 713 -10.36 -31.27 61.11
C SER A 713 -10.37 -32.58 60.34
N LEU A 714 -10.56 -32.56 59.02
CA LEU A 714 -10.42 -33.74 58.16
C LEU A 714 -9.01 -34.35 58.27
N LYS A 715 -7.97 -33.51 58.36
CA LYS A 715 -6.59 -33.96 58.60
C LYS A 715 -6.37 -34.53 60.01
N ARG A 716 -6.98 -33.94 61.05
CA ARG A 716 -6.95 -34.55 62.40
C ARG A 716 -7.62 -35.94 62.35
N LEU A 717 -8.80 -36.04 61.75
CA LEU A 717 -9.55 -37.28 61.61
C LEU A 717 -8.77 -38.35 60.84
N SER A 718 -8.14 -38.00 59.72
CA SER A 718 -7.39 -38.94 58.88
C SER A 718 -6.16 -39.56 59.57
N LEU A 719 -5.63 -38.94 60.63
CA LEU A 719 -4.49 -39.45 61.39
C LEU A 719 -4.87 -40.45 62.48
N VAL A 720 -6.11 -40.44 62.96
CA VAL A 720 -6.60 -41.31 64.06
C VAL A 720 -7.70 -42.30 63.65
N ALA A 721 -8.32 -42.10 62.49
CA ALA A 721 -9.35 -42.99 61.95
C ALA A 721 -8.79 -43.99 60.93
N TYR A 722 -9.47 -45.12 60.80
CA TYR A 722 -9.18 -46.15 59.80
C TYR A 722 -10.43 -46.46 58.97
N GLU A 723 -10.25 -46.65 57.66
CA GLU A 723 -11.33 -47.07 56.76
C GLU A 723 -11.42 -48.61 56.78
N GLU A 724 -12.63 -49.15 56.94
CA GLU A 724 -12.91 -50.57 56.80
C GLU A 724 -14.21 -50.79 56.01
N LYS A 725 -14.08 -51.17 54.73
CA LYS A 725 -15.18 -51.47 53.79
C LYS A 725 -16.05 -50.24 53.49
N GLY A 726 -15.42 -49.09 53.33
CA GLY A 726 -16.07 -47.80 53.08
C GLY A 726 -16.51 -47.05 54.35
N VAL A 727 -16.51 -47.71 55.51
CA VAL A 727 -16.90 -47.08 56.80
C VAL A 727 -15.66 -46.55 57.50
N ILE A 728 -15.67 -45.28 57.90
CA ILE A 728 -14.57 -44.68 58.67
C ILE A 728 -14.79 -44.96 60.16
N LYS A 729 -13.85 -45.66 60.80
CA LYS A 729 -13.92 -46.02 62.21
C LYS A 729 -12.96 -45.18 63.04
N LEU A 730 -13.48 -44.66 64.15
CA LEU A 730 -12.75 -43.82 65.09
C LEU A 730 -12.86 -44.40 66.50
N ASN A 731 -11.74 -44.51 67.22
CA ASN A 731 -11.77 -44.93 68.63
C ASN A 731 -12.46 -43.85 69.49
N LYS A 732 -13.31 -44.26 70.44
CA LYS A 732 -14.07 -43.34 71.31
C LYS A 732 -13.20 -42.34 72.09
N PHE A 733 -11.93 -42.63 72.35
CA PHE A 733 -10.97 -41.69 72.96
C PHE A 733 -10.63 -40.46 72.09
N HIS A 734 -11.08 -40.40 70.83
CA HIS A 734 -10.81 -39.32 69.88
C HIS A 734 -12.07 -38.54 69.43
N PHE A 735 -13.18 -38.67 70.17
CA PHE A 735 -14.46 -38.03 69.85
C PHE A 735 -14.36 -36.52 69.56
N ASN A 736 -13.52 -35.79 70.32
CA ASN A 736 -13.29 -34.35 70.18
C ASN A 736 -12.77 -33.91 68.79
N ILE A 737 -12.17 -34.83 68.01
CA ILE A 737 -11.73 -34.56 66.64
C ILE A 737 -12.93 -34.54 65.67
N VAL A 738 -13.98 -35.31 65.96
CA VAL A 738 -15.24 -35.33 65.20
C VAL A 738 -16.16 -34.20 65.64
N GLU A 739 -16.20 -33.88 66.94
CA GLU A 739 -16.89 -32.71 67.48
C GLU A 739 -16.42 -31.42 66.79
N SER A 740 -15.09 -31.19 66.72
CA SER A 740 -14.53 -30.05 65.98
C SER A 740 -14.86 -30.06 64.48
N LEU A 741 -14.97 -31.23 63.84
CA LEU A 741 -15.33 -31.31 62.41
C LEU A 741 -16.81 -30.97 62.18
N PHE A 742 -17.70 -31.25 63.15
CA PHE A 742 -19.08 -30.81 63.08
C PHE A 742 -19.21 -29.29 63.28
N ASP A 743 -18.47 -28.72 64.24
CA ASP A 743 -18.42 -27.26 64.45
C ASP A 743 -17.93 -26.53 63.19
N ASP A 744 -16.91 -27.07 62.49
CA ASP A 744 -16.38 -26.52 61.22
C ASP A 744 -17.35 -26.64 60.02
N VAL A 745 -18.44 -27.43 60.15
CA VAL A 745 -19.42 -27.72 59.08
C VAL A 745 -20.80 -27.10 59.34
N ASN A 746 -21.10 -26.74 60.59
CA ASN A 746 -22.25 -25.90 60.98
C ASN A 746 -23.64 -26.52 60.67
N ASP A 747 -23.82 -27.82 60.98
CA ASP A 747 -25.08 -28.57 60.79
C ASP A 747 -26.00 -28.49 62.03
N ASP A 748 -26.92 -27.52 62.01
CA ASP A 748 -27.88 -27.21 63.08
C ASP A 748 -28.82 -28.37 63.47
N GLU A 749 -29.12 -29.32 62.56
CA GLU A 749 -29.97 -30.47 62.91
C GLU A 749 -29.16 -31.52 63.69
N LEU A 750 -27.90 -31.76 63.31
CA LEU A 750 -27.09 -32.79 63.94
C LEU A 750 -26.54 -32.39 65.32
N HIS A 751 -26.31 -31.10 65.60
CA HIS A 751 -25.93 -30.62 66.93
C HIS A 751 -26.96 -30.95 68.02
N LYS A 752 -28.23 -31.22 67.68
CA LYS A 752 -29.24 -31.77 68.62
C LYS A 752 -29.00 -33.27 68.87
N ALA A 753 -28.82 -34.05 67.81
CA ALA A 753 -28.65 -35.50 67.88
C ALA A 753 -27.35 -35.96 68.58
N ILE A 754 -26.38 -35.06 68.71
CA ILE A 754 -25.14 -35.24 69.49
C ILE A 754 -25.35 -34.93 70.99
N LYS A 755 -26.20 -33.95 71.33
CA LYS A 755 -26.49 -33.56 72.73
C LYS A 755 -27.38 -34.55 73.51
N GLU A 756 -27.94 -35.55 72.84
CA GLU A 756 -28.83 -36.56 73.43
C GLU A 756 -28.17 -37.95 73.60
N LYS A 757 -26.84 -38.07 73.43
CA LYS A 757 -26.08 -39.34 73.48
C LYS A 757 -24.85 -39.28 74.39
#